data_AF-A0A010QZQ1-F1
#
_entry.id   AF-A0A010QZQ1-F1
#
_cell.length_a   1.000
_cell.length_b   1.000
_cell.length_c   1.000
_cell.angle_alpha   90.00
_cell.angle_beta   90.00
_cell.angle_gamma   90.00
#
_symmetry.space_group_name_H-M   'P 1'
#
loop_
_entity.id
_entity.type
_entity.pdbx_description
1 polymer ?
#
loop_
_entity_poly.entity_id
_entity_poly.type
_entity_poly.pdbx_seq_one_letter_code
_entity_poly.pdbx_strand_id
1 'polypeptide(L)'
;MVNKYNITVQNQSGSQQQYVLFSKPPKVTGKVQGQIWSNVFATGNTPRGSRTTFSVLGQYYAVVATSQGNPSMGVDVDVSSERDVILGSLKDDGTAVPGTTLQLIVAEDAPQFSDSPLPNSAFTNAFEIQTGNDFTVAQAKQGNYLIGLGGSWTGDGQDGPLATFIPEPNLKKSALASAALLLSSNVAAQGDAQTPLVGPDRDAIPPSSRPNIVFVLTDDQDLHMNSLEYIPLIQKRLIEEGTLYKKHFCTTAVCCPSRASLWTGKLAHNTNVTDLNPPYGGFPIFVKNGHNENYLPIWLQKAGYSTYYTGKMFNAHTVWNYDSPHLKGWNSSDFLLDPNTYDYYNATFQRDHEKPVNHLGEYSTDLVAEKAFRFLDEAVDAGKPFFLGIAPIAPHSNVNSSILLPVKGPDDDVPVSDDKFRVSIPLAAKRHEHLFEDAKVPRTENFNPDKPSGADWIRRQPKLTDENVAYNDKHYQGRLRALQAVDELVDGLVERLEKHGILDNTYIFYTTDNGYHISQHRLQPGKECGYEEDINIPLIVRGPGVPKGGVTEAVTAHVDLVPTILSLAGAPLRADFDGAPIPLSTKDLTESPLTREHVNVEYWGWAITESKFGFNGDDTKRIFNNTYKALRAVGEGYNLYYSVWCTNEHELYDMTTDPGQLHNLLHADEAALAAGATLLGYPLKKVLPRLDSLLFVLKSCKGTTCSQPWKALHPTGNVGSLLEALAPRFDEFYTQQTRVQFDHCELGHIVEAEGPQFEHDGAVYWKGSKWSDWT
;
A
#
# COMPACT_ATOMS: atom_id res chain seq x y z
N MET A 1 -8.83 9.94 33.60
CA MET A 1 -7.58 10.56 34.10
C MET A 1 -6.43 9.70 33.60
N VAL A 2 -5.34 10.30 33.13
CA VAL A 2 -4.14 9.58 32.63
C VAL A 2 -2.96 10.05 33.47
N ASN A 3 -2.24 9.09 34.07
CA ASN A 3 -1.05 9.39 34.87
C ASN A 3 0.15 9.58 33.94
N LYS A 4 1.01 10.55 34.28
CA LYS A 4 2.19 10.92 33.49
C LYS A 4 3.44 10.63 34.32
N TYR A 5 4.39 9.89 33.75
CA TYR A 5 5.68 9.57 34.38
C TYR A 5 6.81 9.93 33.40
N ASN A 6 7.94 10.39 33.94
CA ASN A 6 9.11 10.80 33.17
C ASN A 6 10.32 9.96 33.60
N ILE A 7 11.16 9.54 32.65
CA ILE A 7 12.46 8.91 32.91
C ILE A 7 13.54 9.77 32.22
N THR A 8 14.77 9.77 32.74
CA THR A 8 15.87 10.62 32.25
C THR A 8 17.19 9.85 32.27
N VAL A 9 18.00 10.00 31.22
CA VAL A 9 19.29 9.31 31.03
C VAL A 9 20.41 10.32 30.80
N GLN A 10 21.57 10.11 31.43
CA GLN A 10 22.78 10.92 31.25
C GLN A 10 23.99 10.03 30.90
N ASN A 11 24.90 10.53 30.08
CA ASN A 11 26.30 10.08 30.03
C ASN A 11 27.24 11.28 30.22
N GLN A 12 28.56 11.05 30.19
CA GLN A 12 29.56 12.12 30.31
C GLN A 12 30.75 12.00 29.31
N SER A 13 30.63 11.22 28.23
CA SER A 13 31.80 10.73 27.46
C SER A 13 31.97 11.22 26.00
N GLY A 14 30.94 11.76 25.34
CA GLY A 14 31.10 12.51 24.08
C GLY A 14 31.64 11.75 22.87
N SER A 15 31.29 10.48 22.70
CA SER A 15 31.53 9.70 21.46
C SER A 15 30.30 8.86 21.12
N GLN A 16 30.10 8.58 19.83
CA GLN A 16 28.92 7.86 19.34
C GLN A 16 29.02 6.35 19.59
N GLN A 17 27.87 5.70 19.76
CA GLN A 17 27.69 4.25 19.59
C GLN A 17 26.42 4.00 18.76
N GLN A 18 26.36 2.87 18.06
CA GLN A 18 25.20 2.45 17.27
C GLN A 18 24.72 1.05 17.70
N TYR A 19 23.50 0.70 17.28
CA TYR A 19 22.81 -0.54 17.63
C TYR A 19 22.51 -1.33 16.35
N VAL A 20 22.53 -2.66 16.42
CA VAL A 20 22.26 -3.56 15.28
C VAL A 20 21.14 -4.53 15.66
N LEU A 21 20.22 -4.78 14.73
CA LEU A 21 19.06 -5.65 14.91
C LEU A 21 19.10 -6.80 13.90
N PHE A 22 18.71 -8.00 14.33
CA PHE A 22 18.68 -9.19 13.47
C PHE A 22 17.29 -9.41 12.85
N SER A 23 17.25 -9.76 11.56
CA SER A 23 16.00 -9.87 10.78
C SER A 23 15.36 -11.26 10.80
N LYS A 24 16.00 -12.27 11.41
CA LYS A 24 15.50 -13.66 11.53
C LYS A 24 16.00 -14.28 12.85
N PRO A 25 15.27 -15.23 13.47
CA PRO A 25 15.76 -15.96 14.63
C PRO A 25 17.05 -16.75 14.29
N PRO A 26 18.13 -16.62 15.06
CA PRO A 26 19.34 -17.42 14.84
C PRO A 26 19.09 -18.89 15.19
N LYS A 27 19.33 -19.80 14.25
CA LYS A 27 19.09 -21.23 14.42
C LYS A 27 20.25 -21.88 15.20
N VAL A 28 20.15 -21.92 16.52
CA VAL A 28 21.13 -22.60 17.39
C VAL A 28 20.97 -24.12 17.26
N THR A 29 21.89 -24.76 16.51
CA THR A 29 21.96 -26.22 16.37
C THR A 29 23.07 -26.81 17.24
N GLY A 30 22.71 -27.59 18.26
CA GLY A 30 23.65 -28.27 19.15
C GLY A 30 23.73 -27.66 20.55
N LYS A 31 24.38 -28.38 21.49
CA LYS A 31 24.58 -27.90 22.86
C LYS A 31 25.62 -26.78 22.91
N VAL A 32 25.34 -25.76 23.71
CA VAL A 32 26.37 -24.87 24.30
C VAL A 32 26.47 -25.21 25.78
N GLN A 33 27.68 -25.41 26.29
CA GLN A 33 27.97 -25.48 27.72
C GLN A 33 28.68 -24.19 28.14
N GLY A 34 28.27 -23.59 29.25
CA GLY A 34 28.81 -22.33 29.76
C GLY A 34 27.76 -21.24 29.94
N GLN A 35 28.17 -20.11 30.53
CA GLN A 35 27.29 -18.97 30.83
C GLN A 35 26.60 -18.44 29.56
N ILE A 36 25.39 -17.88 29.71
CA ILE A 36 24.63 -17.21 28.65
C ILE A 36 24.45 -15.73 29.03
N TRP A 37 24.81 -14.85 28.08
CA TRP A 37 25.34 -13.53 28.40
C TRP A 37 24.28 -12.43 28.23
N SER A 38 24.04 -11.64 29.29
CA SER A 38 23.06 -10.57 29.36
C SER A 38 23.68 -9.26 29.88
N ASN A 39 23.20 -8.13 29.38
CA ASN A 39 23.82 -6.80 29.37
C ASN A 39 22.73 -5.82 28.88
N VAL A 40 22.71 -4.53 29.21
CA VAL A 40 21.89 -3.54 28.46
C VAL A 40 22.41 -2.13 28.71
N PHE A 41 22.80 -1.42 27.65
CA PHE A 41 23.34 -0.06 27.76
C PHE A 41 22.96 0.83 26.57
N ALA A 42 22.70 2.10 26.87
CA ALA A 42 22.52 3.17 25.89
C ALA A 42 23.21 4.45 26.39
N THR A 43 24.08 5.05 25.59
CA THR A 43 24.77 6.32 25.91
C THR A 43 24.98 7.16 24.64
N GLY A 44 25.36 8.44 24.78
CA GLY A 44 25.66 9.30 23.63
C GLY A 44 26.00 10.74 24.02
N ASN A 45 25.05 11.65 23.78
CA ASN A 45 25.23 13.10 23.87
C ASN A 45 24.09 13.80 24.64
N THR A 46 23.92 13.52 25.94
CA THR A 46 23.05 14.33 26.81
C THR A 46 23.84 15.53 27.33
N PRO A 47 23.48 16.79 27.02
CA PRO A 47 24.17 17.96 27.57
C PRO A 47 24.13 18.01 29.11
N ARG A 48 25.16 18.62 29.70
CA ARG A 48 25.43 18.51 31.15
C ARG A 48 24.34 19.19 32.00
N GLY A 49 23.35 18.42 32.44
CA GLY A 49 22.25 18.87 33.30
C GLY A 49 20.89 19.02 32.61
N SER A 50 20.76 18.76 31.30
CA SER A 50 19.45 18.75 30.64
C SER A 50 18.69 17.44 30.89
N ARG A 51 17.35 17.51 30.74
CA ARG A 51 16.45 16.35 30.65
C ARG A 51 16.13 16.10 29.19
N THR A 52 15.92 14.83 28.83
CA THR A 52 15.21 14.45 27.59
C THR A 52 14.04 13.54 27.95
N THR A 53 13.06 13.45 27.06
CA THR A 53 11.87 12.59 27.22
C THR A 53 11.80 11.68 25.98
N PHE A 54 11.34 10.44 26.16
CA PHE A 54 11.04 9.53 25.04
C PHE A 54 9.58 9.08 25.12
N SER A 55 8.90 9.12 23.98
CA SER A 55 7.61 8.45 23.75
C SER A 55 7.89 7.02 23.30
N VAL A 56 7.42 6.01 24.03
CA VAL A 56 7.53 4.59 23.63
C VAL A 56 6.17 4.08 23.17
N LEU A 57 6.10 3.57 21.94
CA LEU A 57 4.89 3.00 21.33
C LEU A 57 4.96 1.47 21.32
N GLY A 58 4.58 0.85 22.45
CA GLY A 58 4.45 -0.61 22.58
C GLY A 58 5.29 -1.21 23.70
N GLN A 59 5.20 -2.54 23.82
CA GLN A 59 5.90 -3.37 24.80
C GLN A 59 6.54 -4.59 24.12
N TYR A 60 7.72 -5.01 24.58
CA TYR A 60 8.24 -6.36 24.36
C TYR A 60 7.48 -7.37 25.24
N TYR A 61 7.52 -8.68 24.95
CA TYR A 61 6.52 -9.59 25.52
C TYR A 61 6.96 -11.05 25.87
N ALA A 62 6.98 -11.38 27.17
CA ALA A 62 7.12 -12.69 27.81
C ALA A 62 5.77 -13.32 28.13
N VAL A 63 5.55 -14.54 27.67
CA VAL A 63 4.30 -15.25 27.92
C VAL A 63 4.24 -15.86 29.32
N VAL A 64 3.18 -15.51 30.07
CA VAL A 64 2.77 -16.23 31.28
C VAL A 64 1.73 -17.27 30.88
N ALA A 65 2.03 -18.55 31.13
CA ALA A 65 1.15 -19.67 30.80
C ALA A 65 1.02 -20.66 31.97
N THR A 66 -0.09 -21.40 32.03
CA THR A 66 -0.33 -22.47 32.99
C THR A 66 -0.46 -23.81 32.27
N SER A 67 0.31 -24.80 32.71
CA SER A 67 0.27 -26.15 32.15
C SER A 67 -0.64 -27.09 32.94
N GLN A 68 -1.33 -28.00 32.26
CA GLN A 68 -2.03 -29.13 32.88
C GLN A 68 -1.83 -30.42 32.09
N GLY A 69 -1.67 -31.53 32.81
CA GLY A 69 -1.40 -32.85 32.24
C GLY A 69 -0.48 -33.68 33.15
N ASN A 70 -0.37 -34.97 32.86
CA ASN A 70 0.63 -35.84 33.49
C ASN A 70 1.80 -35.97 32.51
N PRO A 71 3.05 -35.59 32.89
CA PRO A 71 4.21 -35.62 32.00
C PRO A 71 4.43 -36.94 31.23
N SER A 72 3.96 -38.09 31.74
CA SER A 72 4.08 -39.38 31.04
C SER A 72 3.09 -39.60 29.89
N MET A 73 2.12 -38.70 29.67
CA MET A 73 1.13 -38.80 28.57
C MET A 73 0.93 -37.49 27.79
N GLY A 74 1.78 -36.48 27.99
CA GLY A 74 1.65 -35.16 27.39
C GLY A 74 1.06 -34.11 28.34
N VAL A 75 1.25 -32.84 27.99
CA VAL A 75 0.90 -31.67 28.79
C VAL A 75 0.41 -30.57 27.86
N ASP A 76 -0.79 -30.06 28.10
CA ASP A 76 -1.33 -28.90 27.42
C ASP A 76 -0.96 -27.60 28.17
N VAL A 77 -0.84 -26.50 27.43
CA VAL A 77 -0.35 -25.21 27.94
C VAL A 77 -1.34 -24.11 27.55
N ASP A 78 -1.92 -23.47 28.57
CA ASP A 78 -2.92 -22.41 28.41
C ASP A 78 -2.26 -21.03 28.64
N VAL A 79 -2.37 -20.12 27.67
CA VAL A 79 -1.60 -18.87 27.58
C VAL A 79 -2.44 -17.68 28.06
N SER A 80 -1.87 -16.83 28.94
CA SER A 80 -2.65 -15.79 29.64
C SER A 80 -2.32 -14.33 29.30
N SER A 81 -1.04 -13.95 29.10
CA SER A 81 -0.60 -12.57 28.79
C SER A 81 0.93 -12.47 28.54
N GLU A 82 1.43 -11.26 28.21
CA GLU A 82 2.71 -10.94 27.55
C GLU A 82 3.45 -9.68 28.20
N ARG A 83 4.81 -9.66 28.47
CA ARG A 83 5.63 -8.51 29.12
C ARG A 83 7.18 -8.34 28.84
N ASP A 84 7.83 -7.15 28.99
CA ASP A 84 9.14 -6.72 28.34
C ASP A 84 10.58 -7.10 28.85
N VAL A 85 11.62 -7.32 27.95
CA VAL A 85 13.13 -7.29 28.18
C VAL A 85 14.03 -7.20 26.88
N ILE A 86 15.23 -6.51 26.90
CA ILE A 86 16.47 -6.58 26.01
C ILE A 86 17.72 -6.13 26.86
N LEU A 87 19.06 -6.45 26.76
CA LEU A 87 20.16 -6.90 25.82
C LEU A 87 21.20 -5.81 25.30
N GLY A 88 22.54 -6.09 25.20
CA GLY A 88 23.63 -5.07 24.99
C GLY A 88 25.07 -5.50 24.49
N SER A 89 26.15 -4.66 24.62
CA SER A 89 27.26 -4.48 23.62
C SER A 89 28.78 -4.49 24.01
N LEU A 90 29.69 -4.27 23.03
CA LEU A 90 31.20 -4.29 23.05
C LEU A 90 31.86 -2.89 22.94
N LYS A 91 33.22 -2.81 22.95
CA LYS A 91 34.04 -1.60 22.68
C LYS A 91 34.80 -1.61 21.33
N ASP A 92 35.23 -0.43 20.90
CA ASP A 92 35.93 -0.17 19.62
C ASP A 92 37.36 -0.73 19.52
N ASP A 93 37.99 -1.09 20.65
CA ASP A 93 39.28 -1.79 20.68
C ASP A 93 39.15 -3.32 20.53
N GLY A 94 37.92 -3.82 20.36
CA GLY A 94 37.59 -5.24 20.29
C GLY A 94 37.39 -5.91 21.66
N THR A 95 37.52 -5.18 22.78
CA THR A 95 37.27 -5.74 24.12
C THR A 95 35.79 -5.68 24.51
N ALA A 96 35.34 -6.68 25.27
CA ALA A 96 33.96 -6.76 25.75
C ALA A 96 33.72 -5.91 27.00
N VAL A 97 32.49 -5.42 27.17
CA VAL A 97 32.02 -4.79 28.42
C VAL A 97 31.27 -5.83 29.25
N PRO A 98 31.73 -6.19 30.46
CA PRO A 98 31.03 -7.09 31.35
C PRO A 98 29.59 -6.64 31.68
N GLY A 99 28.65 -7.59 31.66
CA GLY A 99 27.30 -7.40 32.19
C GLY A 99 27.24 -7.38 33.73
N THR A 100 26.09 -6.97 34.27
CA THR A 100 25.93 -6.59 35.69
C THR A 100 25.11 -7.62 36.48
N THR A 101 25.69 -8.21 37.52
CA THR A 101 24.95 -8.84 38.63
C THR A 101 24.28 -7.75 39.48
N LEU A 102 23.08 -7.99 40.02
CA LEU A 102 22.44 -7.10 40.99
C LEU A 102 22.13 -7.87 42.29
N GLN A 103 22.49 -7.33 43.44
CA GLN A 103 22.10 -7.91 44.73
C GLN A 103 20.70 -7.41 45.12
N LEU A 104 19.80 -8.32 45.46
CA LEU A 104 18.47 -8.04 45.99
C LEU A 104 18.44 -8.41 47.49
N ILE A 105 17.91 -7.50 48.31
CA ILE A 105 17.75 -7.63 49.77
C ILE A 105 16.30 -7.35 50.16
N VAL A 106 15.87 -7.79 51.34
CA VAL A 106 14.58 -7.40 51.92
C VAL A 106 14.79 -6.27 52.93
N ALA A 107 14.09 -5.16 52.74
CA ALA A 107 14.00 -4.07 53.72
C ALA A 107 12.55 -3.57 53.80
N GLU A 108 12.09 -3.25 55.02
CA GLU A 108 10.70 -2.82 55.28
C GLU A 108 9.65 -3.74 54.60
N ASP A 109 9.89 -5.06 54.73
CA ASP A 109 9.13 -6.17 54.15
C ASP A 109 8.99 -6.19 52.61
N ALA A 110 9.74 -5.35 51.88
CA ALA A 110 9.77 -5.29 50.42
C ALA A 110 11.13 -5.74 49.84
N PRO A 111 11.14 -6.43 48.67
CA PRO A 111 12.37 -6.71 47.94
C PRO A 111 12.88 -5.46 47.21
N GLN A 112 14.13 -5.08 47.47
CA GLN A 112 14.81 -3.94 46.83
C GLN A 112 16.25 -4.30 46.45
N PHE A 113 16.85 -3.54 45.53
CA PHE A 113 18.27 -3.72 45.22
C PHE A 113 19.17 -3.08 46.30
N SER A 114 20.32 -3.69 46.54
CA SER A 114 21.30 -3.27 47.55
C SER A 114 22.24 -2.20 47.01
N ASP A 115 22.48 -1.14 47.79
CA ASP A 115 23.51 -0.13 47.52
C ASP A 115 24.96 -0.64 47.81
N SER A 116 25.10 -1.86 48.33
CA SER A 116 26.42 -2.42 48.67
C SER A 116 27.18 -2.92 47.42
N PRO A 117 28.52 -2.79 47.38
CA PRO A 117 29.31 -3.30 46.27
C PRO A 117 29.21 -4.82 46.15
N LEU A 118 29.01 -5.29 44.92
CA LEU A 118 28.86 -6.70 44.57
C LEU A 118 30.11 -7.53 44.93
N PRO A 119 29.96 -8.80 45.37
CA PRO A 119 31.09 -9.71 45.48
C PRO A 119 31.76 -9.97 44.13
N ASN A 120 33.08 -10.18 44.12
CA ASN A 120 33.88 -10.50 42.92
C ASN A 120 33.57 -11.87 42.26
N SER A 121 32.45 -12.50 42.60
CA SER A 121 32.00 -13.80 42.07
C SER A 121 30.96 -13.68 40.95
N ALA A 122 30.58 -12.46 40.56
CA ALA A 122 29.69 -12.20 39.43
C ALA A 122 30.18 -12.93 38.17
N PHE A 123 29.33 -13.75 37.54
CA PHE A 123 29.69 -14.36 36.27
C PHE A 123 29.64 -13.30 35.15
N THR A 124 30.80 -13.06 34.53
CA THR A 124 30.98 -12.16 33.38
C THR A 124 29.96 -12.49 32.29
N ASN A 125 29.47 -11.45 31.60
CA ASN A 125 28.05 -11.15 31.45
C ASN A 125 27.07 -12.31 31.76
N ALA A 126 26.15 -12.03 32.66
CA ALA A 126 24.82 -12.59 32.79
C ALA A 126 23.96 -11.50 33.44
N PHE A 127 22.65 -11.70 33.59
CA PHE A 127 21.87 -10.95 34.56
C PHE A 127 21.57 -11.91 35.71
N GLU A 128 22.39 -11.85 36.74
CA GLU A 128 22.15 -12.57 37.98
C GLU A 128 21.53 -11.60 38.99
N ILE A 129 20.32 -11.91 39.47
CA ILE A 129 19.75 -11.24 40.64
C ILE A 129 20.08 -12.12 41.86
N GLN A 130 21.05 -11.68 42.65
CA GLN A 130 21.54 -12.40 43.82
C GLN A 130 20.67 -12.07 45.03
N THR A 131 19.76 -12.98 45.42
CA THR A 131 18.67 -12.75 46.39
C THR A 131 19.04 -12.90 47.88
N GLY A 132 20.33 -13.06 48.19
CA GLY A 132 20.79 -13.33 49.56
C GLY A 132 20.27 -14.65 50.14
N ASN A 133 20.25 -14.74 51.47
CA ASN A 133 19.60 -15.83 52.22
C ASN A 133 18.23 -15.40 52.79
N ASP A 134 17.88 -14.14 52.56
CA ASP A 134 16.88 -13.33 53.24
C ASP A 134 15.65 -13.02 52.34
N PHE A 135 15.79 -13.14 51.02
CA PHE A 135 14.67 -13.29 50.08
C PHE A 135 14.59 -14.73 49.57
N THR A 136 13.69 -15.53 50.15
CA THR A 136 13.58 -16.97 49.89
C THR A 136 12.52 -17.34 48.83
N VAL A 137 12.65 -18.55 48.28
CA VAL A 137 11.64 -19.16 47.37
C VAL A 137 10.24 -19.25 48.00
N ALA A 138 10.14 -19.29 49.34
CA ALA A 138 8.85 -19.24 50.04
C ALA A 138 8.21 -17.84 49.95
N GLN A 139 8.98 -16.77 50.25
CA GLN A 139 8.52 -15.38 50.09
C GLN A 139 8.18 -15.06 48.64
N ALA A 140 8.98 -15.51 47.67
CA ALA A 140 8.70 -15.32 46.24
C ALA A 140 7.34 -15.90 45.83
N LYS A 141 7.00 -17.11 46.31
CA LYS A 141 5.69 -17.75 46.10
C LYS A 141 4.55 -17.09 46.87
N GLN A 142 4.81 -16.58 48.07
CA GLN A 142 3.78 -15.98 48.93
C GLN A 142 3.43 -14.53 48.52
N GLY A 143 4.40 -13.79 47.97
CA GLY A 143 4.21 -12.47 47.34
C GLY A 143 3.85 -12.51 45.85
N ASN A 144 3.77 -13.71 45.26
CA ASN A 144 3.33 -13.95 43.88
C ASN A 144 4.23 -13.31 42.79
N TYR A 145 5.55 -13.31 42.99
CA TYR A 145 6.54 -12.78 42.05
C TYR A 145 6.91 -13.81 40.97
N LEU A 146 6.84 -13.42 39.69
CA LEU A 146 7.30 -14.25 38.58
C LEU A 146 8.82 -14.13 38.41
N ILE A 147 9.55 -15.24 38.56
CA ILE A 147 11.01 -15.30 38.45
C ILE A 147 11.38 -16.44 37.50
N GLY A 148 12.16 -16.15 36.46
CA GLY A 148 12.74 -17.18 35.59
C GLY A 148 13.85 -17.94 36.34
N LEU A 149 13.68 -19.25 36.51
CA LEU A 149 14.63 -20.13 37.21
C LEU A 149 15.12 -21.23 36.29
N GLY A 150 16.45 -21.35 36.16
CA GLY A 150 17.12 -22.51 35.56
C GLY A 150 17.91 -23.27 36.62
N GLY A 151 17.70 -24.59 36.71
CA GLY A 151 18.66 -25.51 37.36
C GLY A 151 19.81 -25.86 36.40
N SER A 152 20.91 -26.49 36.83
CA SER A 152 21.23 -27.08 38.14
C SER A 152 22.76 -27.06 38.36
N TRP A 153 23.22 -27.47 39.54
CA TRP A 153 24.60 -27.36 40.06
C TRP A 153 25.66 -28.23 39.33
N THR A 154 25.36 -28.80 38.15
CA THR A 154 26.17 -29.87 37.50
C THR A 154 26.52 -29.68 36.01
N GLY A 155 25.85 -28.78 35.27
CA GLY A 155 26.38 -28.23 33.99
C GLY A 155 26.42 -29.13 32.73
N ASP A 156 25.59 -30.17 32.64
CA ASP A 156 25.58 -31.14 31.53
C ASP A 156 24.47 -30.93 30.47
N GLY A 157 23.33 -30.36 30.87
CA GLY A 157 22.33 -29.73 29.98
C GLY A 157 21.71 -30.65 28.91
N GLN A 158 20.62 -31.34 29.23
CA GLN A 158 19.79 -32.08 28.25
C GLN A 158 18.29 -31.75 28.30
N ASP A 159 17.76 -31.23 29.40
CA ASP A 159 16.33 -30.96 29.56
C ASP A 159 16.04 -29.45 29.57
N GLY A 160 15.11 -29.04 28.71
CA GLY A 160 14.48 -27.70 28.70
C GLY A 160 12.98 -27.85 28.38
N PRO A 161 12.23 -26.77 28.06
CA PRO A 161 12.63 -25.37 27.95
C PRO A 161 12.33 -24.55 29.25
N LEU A 162 11.52 -23.50 29.33
CA LEU A 162 10.12 -23.41 28.88
C LEU A 162 9.72 -22.10 28.14
N ALA A 163 10.07 -20.91 28.65
CA ALA A 163 9.73 -19.61 28.05
C ALA A 163 10.73 -18.54 28.55
N THR A 164 11.31 -17.62 27.76
CA THR A 164 11.17 -17.23 26.33
C THR A 164 9.98 -16.29 26.01
N PHE A 165 10.20 -15.34 25.11
CA PHE A 165 9.36 -14.15 24.88
C PHE A 165 8.70 -14.17 23.48
N ILE A 166 7.47 -14.73 23.37
CA ILE A 166 6.52 -14.81 22.21
C ILE A 166 5.30 -15.69 22.61
N PRO A 167 4.14 -15.75 21.89
CA PRO A 167 3.42 -14.71 21.11
C PRO A 167 1.85 -14.78 21.17
N GLU A 168 1.17 -13.89 20.42
CA GLU A 168 -0.19 -14.03 19.80
C GLU A 168 -0.34 -15.31 18.90
N PRO A 169 -1.54 -15.74 18.41
CA PRO A 169 -2.83 -15.01 18.31
C PRO A 169 -4.16 -15.79 18.58
N ASN A 170 -5.31 -15.12 18.37
CA ASN A 170 -6.65 -15.66 17.97
C ASN A 170 -7.33 -16.81 18.78
N LEU A 171 -8.55 -16.57 19.31
CA LEU A 171 -9.47 -17.66 19.71
C LEU A 171 -10.99 -17.34 19.55
N LYS A 172 -11.80 -18.40 19.47
CA LYS A 172 -13.23 -18.40 19.07
C LYS A 172 -14.19 -18.13 20.24
N LYS A 173 -15.40 -17.62 19.95
CA LYS A 173 -16.52 -17.53 20.90
C LYS A 173 -17.62 -18.57 20.61
N SER A 174 -18.06 -19.27 21.65
CA SER A 174 -19.31 -20.01 21.73
C SER A 174 -20.05 -19.60 23.02
N ALA A 175 -21.31 -20.03 23.20
CA ALA A 175 -22.28 -19.36 24.09
C ALA A 175 -22.74 -20.20 25.30
N LEU A 176 -23.72 -19.66 26.03
CA LEU A 176 -24.49 -20.22 27.17
C LEU A 176 -23.83 -20.07 28.57
N ALA A 177 -24.56 -19.96 29.68
CA ALA A 177 -25.91 -19.43 29.95
C ALA A 177 -26.15 -19.38 31.47
N SER A 178 -26.97 -18.43 31.97
CA SER A 178 -27.87 -18.49 33.16
C SER A 178 -28.13 -17.09 33.76
N ALA A 179 -29.19 -16.80 34.53
CA ALA A 179 -30.64 -17.07 34.40
C ALA A 179 -31.36 -16.65 35.71
N ALA A 180 -32.11 -15.53 35.70
CA ALA A 180 -33.14 -15.19 36.69
C ALA A 180 -34.03 -14.06 36.11
N LEU A 181 -35.15 -14.35 35.46
CA LEU A 181 -36.49 -14.44 36.06
C LEU A 181 -36.90 -13.23 36.94
N LEU A 182 -37.81 -12.42 36.40
CA LEU A 182 -39.08 -12.10 37.08
C LEU A 182 -40.19 -11.91 36.02
N LEU A 183 -41.44 -12.04 36.43
CA LEU A 183 -42.60 -12.27 35.55
C LEU A 183 -43.55 -11.08 35.47
N SER A 184 -44.05 -10.77 34.27
CA SER A 184 -45.45 -10.36 34.07
C SER A 184 -45.90 -10.69 32.64
N SER A 185 -47.14 -11.15 32.51
CA SER A 185 -47.71 -11.71 31.27
C SER A 185 -48.59 -10.73 30.51
N ASN A 186 -48.70 -10.89 29.18
CA ASN A 186 -49.98 -10.81 28.48
C ASN A 186 -49.94 -11.61 27.16
N VAL A 187 -51.12 -12.00 26.66
CA VAL A 187 -51.28 -13.00 25.58
C VAL A 187 -52.21 -12.48 24.48
N ALA A 188 -51.72 -12.47 23.24
CA ALA A 188 -52.45 -12.49 21.95
C ALA A 188 -51.44 -12.29 20.80
N ALA A 189 -51.59 -12.81 19.59
CA ALA A 189 -52.39 -13.94 19.07
C ALA A 189 -51.75 -14.39 17.72
N GLN A 190 -52.16 -15.53 17.16
CA GLN A 190 -51.64 -16.03 15.88
C GLN A 190 -52.18 -15.25 14.67
N GLY A 191 -51.41 -15.24 13.58
CA GLY A 191 -51.81 -14.83 12.22
C GLY A 191 -50.92 -15.54 11.20
N ASP A 192 -51.51 -16.08 10.14
CA ASP A 192 -50.88 -17.11 9.30
C ASP A 192 -49.94 -16.57 8.20
N ALA A 193 -48.88 -17.32 7.92
CA ALA A 193 -48.10 -17.27 6.68
C ALA A 193 -47.64 -18.70 6.31
N GLN A 194 -47.57 -19.00 5.01
CA GLN A 194 -47.42 -20.38 4.51
C GLN A 194 -45.97 -20.88 4.51
N THR A 195 -45.75 -22.13 4.92
CA THR A 195 -44.47 -22.83 4.81
C THR A 195 -44.34 -23.58 3.47
N PRO A 196 -43.27 -23.39 2.67
CA PRO A 196 -43.02 -24.19 1.48
C PRO A 196 -42.76 -25.68 1.79
N LEU A 197 -43.22 -26.58 0.91
CA LEU A 197 -43.15 -28.04 1.07
C LEU A 197 -41.92 -28.68 0.39
N VAL A 198 -40.78 -28.00 0.41
CA VAL A 198 -39.47 -28.55 0.00
C VAL A 198 -38.48 -28.23 1.12
N GLY A 199 -37.79 -29.26 1.62
CA GLY A 199 -36.76 -29.08 2.64
C GLY A 199 -35.47 -28.47 2.07
N PRO A 200 -34.57 -27.96 2.91
CA PRO A 200 -33.26 -27.50 2.45
C PRO A 200 -32.46 -28.68 1.89
N ASP A 201 -31.86 -28.51 0.71
CA ASP A 201 -30.90 -29.48 0.18
C ASP A 201 -29.69 -29.57 1.11
N ARG A 202 -29.42 -30.79 1.58
CA ARG A 202 -28.45 -31.06 2.66
C ARG A 202 -27.03 -31.32 2.15
N ASP A 203 -26.57 -30.52 1.19
CA ASP A 203 -25.16 -30.50 0.75
C ASP A 203 -24.57 -29.08 0.65
N ALA A 204 -25.26 -28.08 1.21
CA ALA A 204 -24.65 -26.77 1.46
C ALA A 204 -23.57 -26.88 2.55
N ILE A 205 -22.30 -27.01 2.12
CA ILE A 205 -21.12 -26.84 2.98
C ILE A 205 -21.28 -25.49 3.70
N PRO A 206 -21.20 -25.41 5.04
CA PRO A 206 -21.29 -24.14 5.74
C PRO A 206 -20.13 -23.26 5.24
N PRO A 207 -20.40 -22.07 4.67
CA PRO A 207 -19.38 -21.30 4.00
C PRO A 207 -18.23 -21.00 4.96
N SER A 208 -16.99 -21.12 4.44
CA SER A 208 -15.82 -20.52 5.07
C SER A 208 -16.20 -19.11 5.51
N SER A 209 -16.08 -18.81 6.82
CA SER A 209 -16.51 -17.53 7.40
C SER A 209 -15.61 -16.35 7.01
N ARG A 210 -14.87 -16.50 5.90
CA ARG A 210 -13.96 -15.58 5.26
C ARG A 210 -14.11 -15.81 3.74
N PRO A 211 -14.26 -14.74 2.94
CA PRO A 211 -14.61 -14.82 1.53
C PRO A 211 -13.40 -15.16 0.65
N ASN A 212 -13.67 -15.60 -0.58
CA ASN A 212 -12.67 -15.57 -1.64
C ASN A 212 -12.51 -14.13 -2.17
N ILE A 213 -11.38 -13.85 -2.81
CA ILE A 213 -11.07 -12.54 -3.38
C ILE A 213 -10.48 -12.74 -4.78
N VAL A 214 -11.09 -12.15 -5.79
CA VAL A 214 -10.53 -12.06 -7.15
C VAL A 214 -10.24 -10.61 -7.47
N PHE A 215 -9.09 -10.35 -8.09
CA PHE A 215 -8.62 -9.01 -8.40
C PHE A 215 -8.20 -8.94 -9.88
N VAL A 216 -8.99 -8.23 -10.68
CA VAL A 216 -8.70 -7.98 -12.10
C VAL A 216 -8.05 -6.60 -12.23
N LEU A 217 -6.86 -6.58 -12.84
CA LEU A 217 -6.01 -5.41 -12.98
C LEU A 217 -5.66 -5.18 -14.46
N THR A 218 -6.45 -4.36 -15.15
CA THR A 218 -6.14 -3.90 -16.51
C THR A 218 -4.94 -2.96 -16.52
N ASP A 219 -4.54 -2.52 -17.71
CA ASP A 219 -3.30 -1.78 -17.94
C ASP A 219 -3.61 -0.56 -18.82
N ASP A 220 -3.37 0.64 -18.31
CA ASP A 220 -3.76 1.93 -18.93
C ASP A 220 -5.28 2.13 -19.20
N GLN A 221 -6.21 1.63 -18.38
CA GLN A 221 -7.64 1.77 -18.68
C GLN A 221 -8.22 3.13 -18.25
N ASP A 222 -8.78 3.89 -19.19
CA ASP A 222 -9.39 5.18 -18.90
C ASP A 222 -10.76 5.07 -18.19
N LEU A 223 -11.05 6.03 -17.32
CA LEU A 223 -12.41 6.34 -16.87
C LEU A 223 -13.07 7.41 -17.75
N HIS A 224 -12.28 8.42 -18.17
CA HIS A 224 -12.75 9.66 -18.78
C HIS A 224 -12.81 9.66 -20.32
N MET A 225 -12.45 8.56 -20.99
CA MET A 225 -12.68 8.38 -22.43
C MET A 225 -13.72 7.29 -22.72
N ASN A 226 -14.67 7.07 -21.79
CA ASN A 226 -15.82 6.18 -21.94
C ASN A 226 -15.50 4.68 -22.08
N SER A 227 -14.29 4.18 -21.76
CA SER A 227 -13.97 2.74 -21.95
C SER A 227 -14.99 1.77 -21.31
N LEU A 228 -15.57 2.14 -20.17
CA LEU A 228 -16.59 1.36 -19.47
C LEU A 228 -17.88 1.14 -20.29
N GLU A 229 -18.23 2.05 -21.20
CA GLU A 229 -19.44 1.93 -22.04
C GLU A 229 -19.31 0.81 -23.09
N TYR A 230 -18.08 0.40 -23.41
CA TYR A 230 -17.77 -0.59 -24.45
C TYR A 230 -17.52 -2.02 -23.91
N ILE A 231 -17.67 -2.26 -22.61
CA ILE A 231 -17.48 -3.56 -21.95
C ILE A 231 -18.80 -4.09 -21.34
N PRO A 232 -19.74 -4.56 -22.19
CA PRO A 232 -21.11 -4.89 -21.77
C PRO A 232 -21.22 -6.09 -20.80
N LEU A 233 -20.29 -7.06 -20.85
CA LEU A 233 -20.31 -8.18 -19.92
C LEU A 233 -19.85 -7.76 -18.53
N ILE A 234 -18.85 -6.88 -18.41
CA ILE A 234 -18.39 -6.26 -17.17
C ILE A 234 -19.46 -5.31 -16.60
N GLN A 235 -20.16 -4.54 -17.44
CA GLN A 235 -21.34 -3.76 -17.02
C GLN A 235 -22.36 -4.68 -16.32
N LYS A 236 -22.82 -5.72 -17.00
CA LYS A 236 -23.81 -6.68 -16.51
C LYS A 236 -23.34 -7.47 -15.27
N ARG A 237 -22.11 -8.00 -15.29
CA ARG A 237 -21.62 -8.94 -14.25
C ARG A 237 -21.01 -8.25 -13.04
N LEU A 238 -20.47 -7.04 -13.17
CA LEU A 238 -19.79 -6.32 -12.08
C LEU A 238 -20.41 -4.96 -11.73
N ILE A 239 -20.88 -4.15 -12.69
CA ILE A 239 -21.42 -2.81 -12.39
C ILE A 239 -22.89 -2.90 -11.91
N GLU A 240 -23.76 -3.57 -12.67
CA GLU A 240 -25.16 -3.81 -12.28
C GLU A 240 -25.26 -4.65 -10.99
N GLU A 241 -24.29 -5.52 -10.76
CA GLU A 241 -24.21 -6.46 -9.64
C GLU A 241 -23.31 -5.99 -8.48
N GLY A 242 -22.75 -4.78 -8.56
CA GLY A 242 -21.79 -4.24 -7.59
C GLY A 242 -21.83 -2.72 -7.50
N THR A 243 -20.74 -2.11 -7.02
CA THR A 243 -20.61 -0.65 -6.81
C THR A 243 -19.41 -0.09 -7.57
N LEU A 244 -19.64 0.98 -8.35
CA LEU A 244 -18.64 1.80 -9.01
C LEU A 244 -18.20 2.95 -8.10
N TYR A 245 -16.89 3.04 -7.86
CA TYR A 245 -16.23 4.12 -7.10
C TYR A 245 -15.69 5.15 -8.09
N LYS A 246 -16.47 6.20 -8.36
CA LYS A 246 -16.09 7.22 -9.36
C LYS A 246 -14.82 7.98 -9.01
N LYS A 247 -14.53 8.11 -7.71
CA LYS A 247 -13.37 8.84 -7.17
C LYS A 247 -12.31 7.89 -6.63
N HIS A 248 -12.00 6.84 -7.39
CA HIS A 248 -10.77 6.07 -7.19
C HIS A 248 -9.62 6.69 -7.98
N PHE A 249 -8.45 6.77 -7.34
CA PHE A 249 -7.28 7.43 -7.91
C PHE A 249 -6.04 6.54 -7.86
N CYS A 250 -5.23 6.56 -8.92
CA CYS A 250 -3.84 6.13 -8.78
C CYS A 250 -3.04 7.20 -8.05
N THR A 251 -2.03 6.78 -7.29
CA THR A 251 -1.13 7.70 -6.57
C THR A 251 0.08 8.09 -7.42
N THR A 252 0.25 7.49 -8.59
CA THR A 252 1.30 7.77 -9.57
C THR A 252 0.88 7.20 -10.93
N ALA A 253 0.94 8.01 -12.00
CA ALA A 253 0.35 7.69 -13.31
C ALA A 253 1.25 6.80 -14.19
N VAL A 254 1.81 5.73 -13.63
CA VAL A 254 2.80 4.88 -14.31
C VAL A 254 2.88 3.47 -13.73
N CYS A 255 3.03 2.48 -14.62
CA CYS A 255 2.76 1.07 -14.34
C CYS A 255 3.47 0.49 -13.10
N CYS A 256 4.81 0.41 -13.09
CA CYS A 256 5.52 -0.29 -12.02
C CYS A 256 5.46 0.43 -10.65
N PRO A 257 5.64 1.76 -10.56
CA PRO A 257 5.43 2.51 -9.32
C PRO A 257 4.00 2.38 -8.78
N SER A 258 2.99 2.39 -9.66
CA SER A 258 1.60 2.20 -9.26
C SER A 258 1.32 0.77 -8.78
N ARG A 259 1.72 -0.26 -9.54
CA ARG A 259 1.60 -1.67 -9.11
C ARG A 259 2.37 -1.94 -7.80
N ALA A 260 3.53 -1.32 -7.58
CA ALA A 260 4.25 -1.40 -6.31
C ALA A 260 3.46 -0.77 -5.15
N SER A 261 2.79 0.36 -5.39
CA SER A 261 1.92 1.03 -4.42
C SER A 261 0.68 0.20 -4.10
N LEU A 262 0.02 -0.31 -5.13
CA LEU A 262 -1.16 -1.19 -5.09
C LEU A 262 -0.89 -2.47 -4.29
N TRP A 263 0.25 -3.14 -4.49
CA TRP A 263 0.55 -4.41 -3.80
C TRP A 263 1.14 -4.26 -2.38
N THR A 264 1.55 -3.04 -1.97
CA THR A 264 2.14 -2.79 -0.64
C THR A 264 1.28 -1.95 0.31
N GLY A 265 0.31 -1.19 -0.21
CA GLY A 265 -0.48 -0.25 0.59
C GLY A 265 0.30 1.02 0.99
N LYS A 266 1.30 1.39 0.20
CA LYS A 266 2.23 2.51 0.43
C LYS A 266 2.35 3.39 -0.80
N LEU A 267 2.66 4.67 -0.62
CA LEU A 267 2.94 5.63 -1.69
C LEU A 267 4.30 5.35 -2.36
N ALA A 268 4.51 5.91 -3.55
CA ALA A 268 5.70 5.64 -4.35
C ALA A 268 7.00 6.15 -3.69
N HIS A 269 6.95 7.27 -2.96
CA HIS A 269 8.07 7.74 -2.14
C HIS A 269 8.41 6.80 -0.97
N ASN A 270 7.42 6.03 -0.46
CA ASN A 270 7.59 5.08 0.64
C ASN A 270 7.90 3.65 0.20
N THR A 271 7.56 3.26 -1.04
CA THR A 271 8.12 2.05 -1.66
C THR A 271 9.51 2.30 -2.23
N ASN A 272 9.82 3.55 -2.58
CA ASN A 272 10.99 3.98 -3.33
C ASN A 272 11.18 3.18 -4.64
N VAL A 273 10.06 2.91 -5.33
CA VAL A 273 9.97 2.34 -6.68
C VAL A 273 9.27 3.39 -7.53
N THR A 274 10.03 4.19 -8.28
CA THR A 274 9.57 5.47 -8.88
C THR A 274 9.80 5.60 -10.40
N ASP A 275 10.37 4.57 -11.04
CA ASP A 275 10.48 4.43 -12.50
C ASP A 275 9.96 3.03 -12.91
N LEU A 276 9.80 2.79 -14.22
CA LEU A 276 9.63 1.46 -14.78
C LEU A 276 10.89 0.58 -14.64
N ASN A 277 12.07 1.18 -14.49
CA ASN A 277 13.37 0.52 -14.62
C ASN A 277 14.39 0.89 -13.51
N PRO A 278 15.41 0.04 -13.28
CA PRO A 278 16.57 0.41 -12.48
C PRO A 278 17.30 1.64 -13.06
N PRO A 279 17.85 2.54 -12.22
CA PRO A 279 18.11 2.37 -10.79
C PRO A 279 16.96 2.74 -9.85
N TYR A 280 15.85 3.32 -10.36
CA TYR A 280 14.81 3.95 -9.55
C TYR A 280 13.51 3.14 -9.41
N GLY A 281 13.28 2.14 -10.26
CA GLY A 281 12.14 1.23 -10.12
C GLY A 281 12.27 -0.08 -10.90
N GLY A 282 11.13 -0.61 -11.34
CA GLY A 282 11.04 -1.99 -11.83
C GLY A 282 11.20 -3.05 -10.73
N PHE A 283 11.00 -4.30 -11.10
CA PHE A 283 11.12 -5.47 -10.23
C PHE A 283 12.45 -5.56 -9.45
N PRO A 284 13.64 -5.27 -10.02
CA PRO A 284 14.89 -5.36 -9.27
C PRO A 284 14.95 -4.39 -8.09
N ILE A 285 14.33 -3.21 -8.20
CA ILE A 285 14.27 -2.22 -7.10
C ILE A 285 13.18 -2.59 -6.09
N PHE A 286 12.04 -3.12 -6.53
CA PHE A 286 11.03 -3.70 -5.63
C PHE A 286 11.61 -4.81 -4.74
N VAL A 287 12.44 -5.69 -5.30
CA VAL A 287 13.19 -6.72 -4.56
C VAL A 287 14.25 -6.11 -3.65
N LYS A 288 15.11 -5.22 -4.18
CA LYS A 288 16.21 -4.56 -3.44
C LYS A 288 15.72 -3.83 -2.19
N ASN A 289 14.56 -3.18 -2.27
CA ASN A 289 13.94 -2.45 -1.17
C ASN A 289 13.20 -3.37 -0.17
N GLY A 290 13.23 -4.69 -0.37
CA GLY A 290 12.72 -5.70 0.55
C GLY A 290 11.24 -6.06 0.39
N HIS A 291 10.52 -5.46 -0.56
CA HIS A 291 9.06 -5.61 -0.67
C HIS A 291 8.63 -7.04 -1.04
N ASN A 292 9.48 -7.83 -1.71
CA ASN A 292 9.24 -9.24 -2.00
C ASN A 292 9.14 -10.13 -0.71
N GLU A 293 9.51 -9.63 0.47
CA GLU A 293 9.26 -10.30 1.76
C GLU A 293 8.04 -9.72 2.52
N ASN A 294 7.46 -8.62 2.02
CA ASN A 294 6.58 -7.73 2.78
C ASN A 294 5.55 -7.01 1.88
N TYR A 295 4.68 -7.79 1.24
CA TYR A 295 3.60 -7.32 0.35
C TYR A 295 2.38 -8.24 0.39
N LEU A 296 1.26 -7.82 -0.21
CA LEU A 296 -0.07 -8.44 -0.09
C LEU A 296 -0.12 -9.99 -0.09
N PRO A 297 0.40 -10.72 -1.09
CA PRO A 297 0.38 -12.19 -1.12
C PRO A 297 1.01 -12.84 0.13
N ILE A 298 2.11 -12.29 0.65
CA ILE A 298 2.78 -12.80 1.86
C ILE A 298 1.87 -12.66 3.09
N TRP A 299 1.12 -11.56 3.19
CA TRP A 299 0.21 -11.33 4.32
C TRP A 299 -1.05 -12.19 4.20
N LEU A 300 -1.54 -12.45 2.99
CA LEU A 300 -2.64 -13.37 2.72
C LEU A 300 -2.28 -14.83 3.03
N GLN A 301 -1.10 -15.31 2.60
CA GLN A 301 -0.63 -16.65 2.99
C GLN A 301 -0.48 -16.80 4.51
N LYS A 302 -0.01 -15.76 5.22
CA LYS A 302 0.03 -15.72 6.70
C LYS A 302 -1.38 -15.75 7.33
N ALA A 303 -2.38 -15.17 6.67
CA ALA A 303 -3.79 -15.32 7.03
C ALA A 303 -4.38 -16.68 6.63
N GLY A 304 -3.61 -17.60 6.02
CA GLY A 304 -4.07 -18.92 5.60
C GLY A 304 -4.95 -18.91 4.35
N TYR A 305 -4.80 -17.90 3.48
CA TYR A 305 -5.36 -17.90 2.13
C TYR A 305 -4.47 -18.68 1.17
N SER A 306 -5.07 -19.37 0.19
CA SER A 306 -4.36 -19.74 -1.04
C SER A 306 -4.20 -18.50 -1.94
N THR A 307 -3.19 -18.49 -2.81
CA THR A 307 -2.73 -17.27 -3.51
C THR A 307 -2.28 -17.60 -4.92
N TYR A 308 -2.87 -16.94 -5.93
CA TYR A 308 -2.64 -17.23 -7.34
C TYR A 308 -2.48 -15.94 -8.16
N TYR A 309 -1.67 -16.00 -9.22
CA TYR A 309 -1.45 -14.83 -10.10
C TYR A 309 -1.26 -15.21 -11.57
N THR A 310 -1.82 -14.43 -12.49
CA THR A 310 -1.49 -14.52 -13.92
C THR A 310 -1.39 -13.14 -14.56
N GLY A 311 -0.43 -12.95 -15.47
CA GLY A 311 -0.25 -11.71 -16.24
C GLY A 311 0.83 -10.76 -15.69
N LYS A 312 0.72 -9.47 -16.02
CA LYS A 312 1.74 -8.43 -15.77
C LYS A 312 1.81 -8.05 -14.29
N MET A 313 2.90 -8.45 -13.62
CA MET A 313 3.17 -8.04 -12.22
C MET A 313 3.93 -6.70 -12.13
N PHE A 314 5.10 -6.60 -12.76
CA PHE A 314 6.01 -5.45 -12.70
C PHE A 314 6.83 -5.32 -13.99
N ASN A 315 7.22 -4.10 -14.36
CA ASN A 315 8.25 -3.86 -15.37
C ASN A 315 9.63 -4.32 -14.89
N ALA A 316 10.53 -4.61 -15.82
CA ALA A 316 11.86 -5.17 -15.58
C ALA A 316 11.85 -6.51 -14.80
N HIS A 317 10.71 -7.21 -14.76
CA HIS A 317 10.62 -8.63 -14.43
C HIS A 317 10.80 -9.38 -15.76
N THR A 318 11.99 -9.92 -15.99
CA THR A 318 12.46 -10.35 -17.31
C THR A 318 12.72 -11.85 -17.37
N VAL A 319 12.78 -12.39 -18.58
CA VAL A 319 13.27 -13.76 -18.87
C VAL A 319 14.71 -14.04 -18.35
N TRP A 320 15.42 -13.01 -17.89
CA TRP A 320 16.79 -13.08 -17.35
C TRP A 320 16.86 -12.94 -15.82
N ASN A 321 15.78 -12.56 -15.13
CA ASN A 321 15.79 -12.33 -13.67
C ASN A 321 14.60 -12.94 -12.90
N TYR A 322 13.67 -13.62 -13.57
CA TYR A 322 12.49 -14.28 -13.00
C TYR A 322 12.76 -15.25 -11.84
N ASP A 323 13.97 -15.82 -11.75
CA ASP A 323 14.42 -16.74 -10.70
C ASP A 323 15.38 -16.10 -9.68
N SER A 324 15.74 -14.82 -9.85
CA SER A 324 16.85 -14.16 -9.16
C SER A 324 16.43 -12.87 -8.43
N PRO A 325 15.64 -12.97 -7.33
CA PRO A 325 14.92 -14.14 -6.83
C PRO A 325 13.52 -14.27 -7.46
N HIS A 326 12.89 -15.44 -7.38
CA HIS A 326 11.46 -15.57 -7.65
C HIS A 326 10.60 -14.62 -6.78
N LEU A 327 9.46 -14.17 -7.33
CA LEU A 327 8.39 -13.53 -6.57
C LEU A 327 7.81 -14.51 -5.54
N LYS A 328 7.50 -14.02 -4.34
CA LYS A 328 7.12 -14.85 -3.19
C LYS A 328 5.66 -14.70 -2.80
N GLY A 329 5.17 -15.65 -2.01
CA GLY A 329 3.82 -15.59 -1.45
C GLY A 329 2.71 -16.08 -2.38
N TRP A 330 3.06 -16.84 -3.42
CA TRP A 330 2.11 -17.49 -4.32
C TRP A 330 2.09 -19.01 -4.09
N ASN A 331 0.95 -19.64 -4.34
CA ASN A 331 0.80 -21.10 -4.37
C ASN A 331 1.01 -21.66 -5.77
N SER A 332 0.54 -20.93 -6.78
CA SER A 332 0.96 -21.09 -8.18
C SER A 332 0.79 -19.76 -8.93
N SER A 333 1.60 -19.51 -9.95
CA SER A 333 1.62 -18.23 -10.69
C SER A 333 2.18 -18.37 -12.10
N ASP A 334 1.53 -17.75 -13.09
CA ASP A 334 2.02 -17.62 -14.46
C ASP A 334 2.34 -16.12 -14.73
N PHE A 335 3.56 -15.67 -14.41
CA PHE A 335 3.95 -14.27 -14.62
C PHE A 335 4.27 -13.97 -16.08
N LEU A 336 3.74 -12.87 -16.61
CA LEU A 336 4.09 -12.31 -17.92
C LEU A 336 5.38 -11.49 -17.80
N LEU A 337 6.36 -11.72 -18.68
CA LEU A 337 7.73 -11.22 -18.55
C LEU A 337 8.23 -10.36 -19.72
N ASP A 338 9.08 -9.38 -19.38
CA ASP A 338 9.85 -8.58 -20.34
C ASP A 338 10.94 -9.42 -21.04
N PRO A 339 11.24 -9.17 -22.33
CA PRO A 339 10.78 -8.04 -23.16
C PRO A 339 9.38 -8.23 -23.78
N ASN A 340 8.74 -9.37 -23.55
CA ASN A 340 7.52 -9.78 -24.25
C ASN A 340 6.21 -9.32 -23.61
N THR A 341 6.26 -8.63 -22.46
CA THR A 341 5.08 -8.24 -21.67
C THR A 341 3.98 -7.60 -22.52
N TYR A 342 4.37 -6.70 -23.42
CA TYR A 342 3.46 -5.81 -24.16
C TYR A 342 3.24 -6.22 -25.63
N ASP A 343 3.72 -7.40 -26.04
CA ASP A 343 3.47 -7.92 -27.38
C ASP A 343 2.27 -8.88 -27.35
N TYR A 344 1.14 -8.38 -27.86
CA TYR A 344 -0.15 -9.06 -27.78
C TYR A 344 -0.20 -10.41 -28.48
N TYR A 345 0.76 -10.72 -29.37
CA TYR A 345 0.84 -11.98 -30.11
C TYR A 345 2.20 -12.69 -29.95
N ASN A 346 3.00 -12.31 -28.96
CA ASN A 346 4.32 -12.90 -28.69
C ASN A 346 4.65 -12.91 -27.19
N ALA A 347 3.64 -13.08 -26.34
CA ALA A 347 3.76 -13.05 -24.89
C ALA A 347 4.70 -14.17 -24.37
N THR A 348 5.46 -13.89 -23.31
CA THR A 348 6.31 -14.89 -22.63
C THR A 348 5.89 -15.01 -21.17
N PHE A 349 5.47 -16.21 -20.78
CA PHE A 349 4.99 -16.51 -19.43
C PHE A 349 5.95 -17.41 -18.67
N GLN A 350 6.02 -17.25 -17.35
CA GLN A 350 6.82 -18.07 -16.46
C GLN A 350 5.93 -18.69 -15.40
N ARG A 351 5.80 -20.03 -15.41
CA ARG A 351 5.02 -20.78 -14.42
C ARG A 351 5.88 -21.10 -13.20
N ASP A 352 5.39 -20.76 -12.01
CA ASP A 352 5.91 -21.18 -10.70
C ASP A 352 7.43 -20.98 -10.55
N HIS A 353 8.19 -22.07 -10.65
CA HIS A 353 9.66 -22.11 -10.64
C HIS A 353 10.26 -22.69 -11.94
N GLU A 354 9.42 -22.89 -12.97
CA GLU A 354 9.82 -23.36 -14.28
C GLU A 354 10.45 -22.23 -15.11
N LYS A 355 11.09 -22.59 -16.23
CA LYS A 355 11.67 -21.61 -17.16
C LYS A 355 10.57 -20.87 -17.94
N PRO A 356 10.82 -19.61 -18.38
CA PRO A 356 9.90 -18.90 -19.24
C PRO A 356 9.59 -19.64 -20.56
N VAL A 357 8.32 -19.59 -20.98
CA VAL A 357 7.78 -20.17 -22.22
C VAL A 357 7.18 -19.05 -23.06
N ASN A 358 7.60 -18.95 -24.32
CA ASN A 358 7.11 -17.98 -25.28
C ASN A 358 5.94 -18.56 -26.10
N HIS A 359 4.92 -17.74 -26.32
CA HIS A 359 3.64 -18.09 -26.94
C HIS A 359 3.41 -17.34 -28.27
N LEU A 360 4.37 -17.44 -29.20
CA LEU A 360 4.31 -16.76 -30.50
C LEU A 360 3.09 -17.18 -31.34
N GLY A 361 2.25 -16.18 -31.67
CA GLY A 361 1.03 -16.32 -32.47
C GLY A 361 -0.26 -16.50 -31.65
N GLU A 362 -0.15 -16.69 -30.34
CA GLU A 362 -1.27 -16.80 -29.39
C GLU A 362 -1.58 -15.43 -28.76
N TYR A 363 -2.85 -15.13 -28.47
CA TYR A 363 -3.24 -13.80 -28.00
C TYR A 363 -3.08 -13.67 -26.48
N SER A 364 -2.36 -12.63 -26.04
CA SER A 364 -1.94 -12.49 -24.63
C SER A 364 -3.11 -12.52 -23.63
N THR A 365 -4.23 -11.85 -23.91
CA THR A 365 -5.39 -11.83 -23.00
C THR A 365 -6.09 -13.19 -22.93
N ASP A 366 -6.08 -13.97 -24.02
CA ASP A 366 -6.68 -15.32 -24.04
C ASP A 366 -5.84 -16.29 -23.20
N LEU A 367 -4.51 -16.18 -23.27
CA LEU A 367 -3.58 -16.90 -22.40
C LEU A 367 -3.80 -16.52 -20.92
N VAL A 368 -3.95 -15.22 -20.59
CA VAL A 368 -4.26 -14.79 -19.22
C VAL A 368 -5.61 -15.37 -18.75
N ALA A 369 -6.63 -15.42 -19.61
CA ALA A 369 -7.93 -16.00 -19.28
C ALA A 369 -7.84 -17.51 -18.99
N GLU A 370 -7.19 -18.30 -19.86
CA GLU A 370 -7.00 -19.75 -19.63
C GLU A 370 -6.29 -20.02 -18.30
N LYS A 371 -5.21 -19.27 -18.03
CA LYS A 371 -4.42 -19.39 -16.80
C LYS A 371 -5.23 -18.99 -15.56
N ALA A 372 -6.01 -17.91 -15.63
CA ALA A 372 -6.89 -17.48 -14.55
C ALA A 372 -7.99 -18.53 -14.25
N PHE A 373 -8.57 -19.10 -15.30
CA PHE A 373 -9.58 -20.16 -15.18
C PHE A 373 -9.02 -21.44 -14.58
N ARG A 374 -7.80 -21.83 -14.99
CA ARG A 374 -7.05 -22.95 -14.39
C ARG A 374 -6.79 -22.70 -12.91
N PHE A 375 -6.29 -21.51 -12.54
CA PHE A 375 -6.03 -21.17 -11.14
C PHE A 375 -7.29 -21.08 -10.28
N LEU A 376 -8.43 -20.65 -10.84
CA LEU A 376 -9.71 -20.69 -10.13
C LEU A 376 -10.14 -22.14 -9.83
N ASP A 377 -10.02 -23.05 -10.79
CA ASP A 377 -10.32 -24.48 -10.56
C ASP A 377 -9.33 -25.09 -9.54
N GLU A 378 -8.02 -24.85 -9.69
CA GLU A 378 -6.98 -25.27 -8.72
C GLU A 378 -7.25 -24.72 -7.29
N ALA A 379 -7.82 -23.52 -7.17
CA ALA A 379 -8.15 -22.89 -5.88
C ALA A 379 -9.41 -23.47 -5.23
N VAL A 380 -10.42 -23.84 -6.03
CA VAL A 380 -11.63 -24.51 -5.55
C VAL A 380 -11.31 -25.93 -5.07
N ASP A 381 -10.55 -26.70 -5.84
CA ASP A 381 -10.11 -28.05 -5.46
C ASP A 381 -9.25 -28.05 -4.18
N ALA A 382 -8.52 -26.96 -3.92
CA ALA A 382 -7.73 -26.79 -2.68
C ALA A 382 -8.59 -26.55 -1.42
N GLY A 383 -9.90 -26.28 -1.54
CA GLY A 383 -10.85 -26.21 -0.43
C GLY A 383 -10.58 -25.11 0.61
N LYS A 384 -9.89 -24.02 0.22
CA LYS A 384 -9.48 -22.91 1.09
C LYS A 384 -9.96 -21.57 0.54
N PRO A 385 -10.17 -20.55 1.40
CA PRO A 385 -10.35 -19.19 0.91
C PRO A 385 -9.11 -18.77 0.11
N PHE A 386 -9.31 -18.15 -1.05
CA PHE A 386 -8.23 -17.82 -1.97
C PHE A 386 -8.21 -16.36 -2.40
N PHE A 387 -7.04 -15.90 -2.83
CA PHE A 387 -6.82 -14.69 -3.59
C PHE A 387 -6.32 -15.05 -5.00
N LEU A 388 -6.96 -14.51 -6.04
CA LEU A 388 -6.57 -14.69 -7.44
C LEU A 388 -6.37 -13.32 -8.10
N GLY A 389 -5.13 -12.98 -8.44
CA GLY A 389 -4.78 -11.80 -9.22
C GLY A 389 -4.72 -12.10 -10.71
N ILE A 390 -5.35 -11.26 -11.54
CA ILE A 390 -5.46 -11.45 -12.98
C ILE A 390 -5.12 -10.12 -13.67
N ALA A 391 -4.00 -10.05 -14.37
CA ALA A 391 -3.42 -8.81 -14.87
C ALA A 391 -3.18 -8.83 -16.40
N PRO A 392 -4.23 -8.73 -17.23
CA PRO A 392 -4.08 -8.57 -18.67
C PRO A 392 -3.51 -7.19 -19.02
N ILE A 393 -2.74 -7.12 -20.12
CA ILE A 393 -2.13 -5.86 -20.63
C ILE A 393 -3.09 -4.98 -21.42
N ALA A 394 -4.34 -5.38 -21.63
CA ALA A 394 -5.29 -4.54 -22.34
C ALA A 394 -5.86 -3.47 -21.40
N PRO A 395 -6.04 -2.21 -21.84
CA PRO A 395 -5.82 -1.67 -23.20
C PRO A 395 -4.44 -1.01 -23.52
N HIS A 396 -3.35 -1.24 -22.78
CA HIS A 396 -2.01 -0.68 -23.03
C HIS A 396 -1.55 -0.83 -24.49
N SER A 397 -0.77 0.12 -25.00
CA SER A 397 -0.21 0.05 -26.36
C SER A 397 0.63 -1.20 -26.60
N ASN A 398 0.60 -1.71 -27.83
CA ASN A 398 1.41 -2.86 -28.20
C ASN A 398 2.88 -2.41 -28.38
N VAL A 399 3.80 -2.94 -27.57
CA VAL A 399 5.23 -2.64 -27.63
C VAL A 399 6.01 -3.88 -28.01
N ASN A 400 6.74 -3.79 -29.13
CA ASN A 400 7.64 -4.83 -29.62
C ASN A 400 9.07 -4.29 -29.58
N SER A 401 9.88 -4.71 -28.59
CA SER A 401 11.26 -4.24 -28.48
C SER A 401 12.19 -4.98 -27.51
N SER A 402 13.45 -5.15 -27.91
CA SER A 402 14.60 -5.40 -27.01
C SER A 402 14.89 -4.26 -26.02
N ILE A 403 14.48 -3.03 -26.33
CA ILE A 403 15.08 -1.80 -25.75
C ILE A 403 14.54 -1.47 -24.35
N LEU A 404 13.48 -2.12 -23.89
CA LEU A 404 13.05 -2.09 -22.48
C LEU A 404 13.90 -2.98 -21.56
N LEU A 405 15.04 -3.50 -22.02
CA LEU A 405 15.97 -4.31 -21.23
C LEU A 405 17.22 -3.52 -20.78
N PRO A 406 17.21 -2.84 -19.62
CA PRO A 406 18.45 -2.46 -18.93
C PRO A 406 19.15 -3.68 -18.31
N VAL A 407 18.42 -4.78 -18.10
CA VAL A 407 18.93 -6.06 -17.61
C VAL A 407 19.22 -6.98 -18.80
N LYS A 408 20.48 -7.00 -19.25
CA LYS A 408 20.98 -8.00 -20.20
C LYS A 408 21.35 -9.29 -19.49
N GLY A 409 21.00 -10.44 -20.09
CA GLY A 409 21.49 -11.75 -19.68
C GLY A 409 22.96 -12.00 -20.10
N PRO A 410 23.56 -13.12 -19.67
CA PRO A 410 24.91 -13.51 -20.08
C PRO A 410 24.97 -14.15 -21.48
N ASP A 411 23.84 -14.68 -21.99
CA ASP A 411 23.74 -15.36 -23.29
C ASP A 411 22.69 -14.64 -24.16
N ASP A 412 23.12 -13.93 -25.21
CA ASP A 412 22.25 -13.14 -26.11
C ASP A 412 21.43 -14.01 -27.11
N ASP A 413 21.36 -15.34 -26.92
CA ASP A 413 20.77 -16.31 -27.88
C ASP A 413 19.22 -16.36 -27.92
N VAL A 414 18.51 -15.58 -27.08
CA VAL A 414 17.05 -15.45 -27.17
C VAL A 414 16.70 -14.52 -28.34
N PRO A 415 15.78 -14.89 -29.28
CA PRO A 415 15.43 -14.06 -30.44
C PRO A 415 14.73 -12.72 -30.10
N VAL A 416 15.51 -11.71 -29.75
CA VAL A 416 15.04 -10.33 -29.57
C VAL A 416 14.68 -9.68 -30.92
N SER A 417 13.63 -8.86 -30.95
CA SER A 417 13.03 -8.35 -32.19
C SER A 417 13.81 -7.20 -32.83
N ASP A 418 14.86 -7.58 -33.57
CA ASP A 418 15.70 -6.77 -34.48
C ASP A 418 16.17 -5.41 -33.94
N ASP A 419 16.36 -5.34 -32.61
CA ASP A 419 16.87 -4.21 -31.82
C ASP A 419 16.26 -2.85 -32.16
N LYS A 420 14.93 -2.83 -32.33
CA LYS A 420 14.16 -1.60 -32.56
C LYS A 420 13.08 -1.43 -31.50
N PHE A 421 12.82 -0.17 -31.13
CA PHE A 421 11.68 0.20 -30.31
C PHE A 421 10.49 0.51 -31.22
N ARG A 422 9.47 -0.34 -31.17
CA ARG A 422 8.20 -0.12 -31.87
C ARG A 422 7.08 -0.05 -30.84
N VAL A 423 6.41 1.09 -30.77
CA VAL A 423 5.08 1.20 -30.17
C VAL A 423 4.07 1.31 -31.31
N SER A 424 2.95 0.62 -31.19
CA SER A 424 1.80 0.76 -32.08
C SER A 424 0.52 0.86 -31.26
N ILE A 425 -0.58 1.17 -31.95
CA ILE A 425 -1.92 0.99 -31.37
C ILE A 425 -2.06 -0.42 -30.74
N PRO A 426 -2.85 -0.58 -29.67
CA PRO A 426 -3.14 -1.91 -29.12
C PRO A 426 -3.68 -2.85 -30.19
N LEU A 427 -3.25 -4.11 -30.15
CA LEU A 427 -3.72 -5.12 -31.09
C LEU A 427 -4.91 -5.85 -30.47
N ALA A 428 -5.99 -5.98 -31.24
CA ALA A 428 -7.16 -6.74 -30.82
C ALA A 428 -6.95 -8.25 -31.00
N ALA A 429 -7.78 -9.05 -30.32
CA ALA A 429 -7.98 -10.43 -30.76
C ALA A 429 -8.61 -10.41 -32.16
N LYS A 430 -8.25 -11.35 -33.05
CA LYS A 430 -8.79 -11.44 -34.42
C LYS A 430 -10.33 -11.44 -34.49
N ARG A 431 -11.00 -11.94 -33.45
CA ARG A 431 -12.46 -11.95 -33.31
C ARG A 431 -13.07 -10.55 -33.07
N HIS A 432 -12.29 -9.56 -32.63
CA HIS A 432 -12.73 -8.21 -32.26
C HIS A 432 -12.24 -7.10 -33.20
N GLU A 433 -11.36 -7.41 -34.15
CA GLU A 433 -10.75 -6.43 -35.09
C GLU A 433 -11.77 -5.56 -35.86
N HIS A 434 -12.98 -6.07 -36.08
CA HIS A 434 -14.05 -5.45 -36.87
C HIS A 434 -14.99 -4.55 -36.05
N LEU A 435 -14.81 -4.44 -34.74
CA LEU A 435 -15.73 -3.69 -33.87
C LEU A 435 -15.42 -2.19 -33.87
N PHE A 436 -16.42 -1.35 -33.57
CA PHE A 436 -16.23 0.07 -33.25
C PHE A 436 -15.50 0.93 -34.33
N GLU A 437 -15.64 0.62 -35.62
CA GLU A 437 -14.94 1.33 -36.72
C GLU A 437 -15.20 2.85 -36.77
N ASP A 438 -16.37 3.30 -36.32
CA ASP A 438 -16.75 4.71 -36.23
C ASP A 438 -16.38 5.38 -34.89
N ALA A 439 -15.88 4.62 -33.90
CA ALA A 439 -15.59 5.15 -32.57
C ALA A 439 -14.40 6.11 -32.60
N LYS A 440 -14.46 7.15 -31.78
CA LYS A 440 -13.51 8.26 -31.71
C LYS A 440 -13.30 8.63 -30.27
N VAL A 441 -12.11 9.15 -29.94
CA VAL A 441 -11.87 9.69 -28.60
C VAL A 441 -12.91 10.77 -28.30
N PRO A 442 -13.54 10.79 -27.12
CA PRO A 442 -14.49 11.83 -26.75
C PRO A 442 -13.95 13.24 -27.01
N ARG A 443 -14.71 14.04 -27.75
CA ARG A 443 -14.34 15.41 -28.16
C ARG A 443 -14.69 16.42 -27.07
N THR A 444 -14.12 16.19 -25.88
CA THR A 444 -14.19 17.07 -24.71
C THR A 444 -13.53 18.43 -24.98
N GLU A 445 -13.76 19.40 -24.11
CA GLU A 445 -13.15 20.74 -24.22
C GLU A 445 -11.61 20.70 -24.22
N ASN A 446 -11.02 19.76 -23.48
CA ASN A 446 -9.57 19.55 -23.41
C ASN A 446 -9.01 18.65 -24.53
N PHE A 447 -9.82 18.07 -25.40
CA PHE A 447 -9.39 17.09 -26.42
C PHE A 447 -8.34 17.61 -27.44
N ASN A 448 -8.34 18.89 -27.81
CA ASN A 448 -7.28 19.53 -28.62
C ASN A 448 -7.48 21.06 -28.61
N PRO A 449 -7.35 21.73 -27.45
CA PRO A 449 -7.87 23.08 -27.25
C PRO A 449 -7.17 24.13 -28.12
N ASP A 450 -7.91 25.14 -28.57
CA ASP A 450 -7.39 26.25 -29.39
C ASP A 450 -6.33 27.07 -28.65
N LYS A 451 -6.42 27.14 -27.33
CA LYS A 451 -5.39 27.68 -26.42
C LYS A 451 -4.65 26.52 -25.74
N PRO A 452 -3.35 26.65 -25.44
CA PRO A 452 -2.69 25.71 -24.54
C PRO A 452 -3.23 25.85 -23.11
N SER A 453 -3.13 24.77 -22.34
CA SER A 453 -3.42 24.68 -20.90
C SER A 453 -2.30 23.87 -20.21
N GLY A 454 -2.44 23.59 -18.91
CA GLY A 454 -1.38 22.93 -18.13
C GLY A 454 -0.26 23.88 -17.69
N ALA A 455 0.83 23.28 -17.20
CA ALA A 455 2.11 23.91 -16.88
C ALA A 455 3.25 23.38 -17.76
N ASP A 456 4.43 23.97 -17.59
CA ASP A 456 5.74 23.53 -18.10
C ASP A 456 5.72 23.08 -19.57
N TRP A 457 5.94 21.80 -19.86
CA TRP A 457 6.10 21.27 -21.21
C TRP A 457 4.75 20.96 -21.88
N ILE A 458 3.71 20.63 -21.10
CA ILE A 458 2.35 20.42 -21.59
C ILE A 458 1.81 21.73 -22.19
N ARG A 459 1.98 22.85 -21.47
CA ARG A 459 1.58 24.19 -21.96
C ARG A 459 2.30 24.62 -23.23
N ARG A 460 3.46 24.02 -23.51
CA ARG A 460 4.27 24.30 -24.71
C ARG A 460 3.90 23.40 -25.91
N GLN A 461 2.98 22.44 -25.76
CA GLN A 461 2.59 21.57 -26.88
C GLN A 461 1.83 22.32 -27.99
N PRO A 462 2.21 22.15 -29.27
CA PRO A 462 1.47 22.72 -30.39
C PRO A 462 0.11 22.03 -30.54
N LYS A 463 -0.86 22.71 -31.16
CA LYS A 463 -2.16 22.11 -31.46
C LYS A 463 -1.98 20.91 -32.38
N LEU A 464 -2.58 19.76 -32.02
CA LEU A 464 -2.45 18.52 -32.78
C LEU A 464 -3.08 18.67 -34.18
N THR A 465 -2.43 18.11 -35.19
CA THR A 465 -2.89 18.15 -36.59
C THR A 465 -4.03 17.17 -36.84
N ASP A 466 -4.72 17.32 -37.98
CA ASP A 466 -5.74 16.34 -38.41
C ASP A 466 -5.17 14.91 -38.56
N GLU A 467 -3.87 14.76 -38.89
CA GLU A 467 -3.22 13.45 -38.96
C GLU A 467 -2.94 12.86 -37.57
N ASN A 468 -2.59 13.69 -36.58
CA ASN A 468 -2.53 13.28 -35.17
C ASN A 468 -3.90 12.81 -34.71
N VAL A 469 -4.94 13.63 -34.89
CA VAL A 469 -6.31 13.33 -34.48
C VAL A 469 -6.84 12.05 -35.13
N ALA A 470 -6.60 11.85 -36.43
CA ALA A 470 -7.04 10.64 -37.15
C ALA A 470 -6.23 9.37 -36.81
N TYR A 471 -5.00 9.50 -36.30
CA TYR A 471 -4.25 8.38 -35.73
C TYR A 471 -4.71 8.07 -34.30
N ASN A 472 -4.95 9.11 -33.51
CA ASN A 472 -5.38 9.02 -32.11
C ASN A 472 -6.77 8.36 -32.00
N ASP A 473 -7.69 8.63 -32.93
CA ASP A 473 -8.95 7.88 -33.05
C ASP A 473 -8.71 6.38 -33.29
N LYS A 474 -7.79 6.00 -34.19
CA LYS A 474 -7.45 4.60 -34.45
C LYS A 474 -6.75 3.92 -33.26
N HIS A 475 -5.98 4.69 -32.49
CA HIS A 475 -5.37 4.22 -31.26
C HIS A 475 -6.45 3.89 -30.21
N TYR A 476 -7.42 4.78 -30.05
CA TYR A 476 -8.60 4.56 -29.20
C TYR A 476 -9.46 3.37 -29.67
N GLN A 477 -9.70 3.22 -30.97
CA GLN A 477 -10.35 2.02 -31.52
C GLN A 477 -9.59 0.74 -31.16
N GLY A 478 -8.25 0.74 -31.25
CA GLY A 478 -7.40 -0.37 -30.81
C GLY A 478 -7.63 -0.72 -29.32
N ARG A 479 -7.63 0.28 -28.43
CA ARG A 479 -7.91 0.13 -26.99
C ARG A 479 -9.27 -0.53 -26.73
N LEU A 480 -10.34 0.00 -27.32
CA LEU A 480 -11.70 -0.54 -27.14
C LEU A 480 -11.83 -1.98 -27.62
N ARG A 481 -11.18 -2.34 -28.74
CA ARG A 481 -11.17 -3.70 -29.29
C ARG A 481 -10.34 -4.67 -28.44
N ALA A 482 -9.20 -4.23 -27.91
CA ALA A 482 -8.37 -5.04 -27.02
C ALA A 482 -9.08 -5.38 -25.70
N LEU A 483 -9.88 -4.43 -25.17
CA LEU A 483 -10.71 -4.61 -23.98
C LEU A 483 -11.80 -5.70 -24.10
N GLN A 484 -12.26 -6.03 -25.31
CA GLN A 484 -13.32 -7.04 -25.50
C GLN A 484 -12.90 -8.43 -25.01
N ALA A 485 -11.61 -8.78 -25.13
CA ALA A 485 -11.08 -10.02 -24.56
C ALA A 485 -10.99 -10.00 -23.03
N VAL A 486 -10.93 -8.81 -22.41
CA VAL A 486 -11.05 -8.65 -20.94
C VAL A 486 -12.51 -8.79 -20.50
N ASP A 487 -13.44 -8.26 -21.29
CA ASP A 487 -14.89 -8.40 -21.08
C ASP A 487 -15.31 -9.89 -21.06
N GLU A 488 -14.88 -10.65 -22.07
CA GLU A 488 -15.07 -12.10 -22.16
C GLU A 488 -14.36 -12.88 -21.03
N LEU A 489 -13.15 -12.46 -20.61
CA LEU A 489 -12.42 -13.05 -19.49
C LEU A 489 -13.22 -12.90 -18.18
N VAL A 490 -13.75 -11.70 -17.91
CA VAL A 490 -14.51 -11.44 -16.67
C VAL A 490 -15.85 -12.18 -16.68
N ASP A 491 -16.53 -12.30 -17.83
CA ASP A 491 -17.75 -13.09 -17.93
C ASP A 491 -17.48 -14.57 -17.59
N GLY A 492 -16.49 -15.18 -18.23
CA GLY A 492 -16.11 -16.57 -17.97
C GLY A 492 -15.57 -16.84 -16.55
N LEU A 493 -14.94 -15.83 -15.92
CA LEU A 493 -14.56 -15.87 -14.51
C LEU A 493 -15.80 -15.95 -13.61
N VAL A 494 -16.80 -15.09 -13.85
CA VAL A 494 -18.02 -15.06 -13.05
C VAL A 494 -18.86 -16.32 -13.28
N GLU A 495 -19.00 -16.81 -14.51
CA GLU A 495 -19.70 -18.08 -14.79
C GLU A 495 -19.06 -19.29 -14.10
N ARG A 496 -17.73 -19.29 -13.94
CA ARG A 496 -17.03 -20.34 -13.17
C ARG A 496 -17.29 -20.23 -11.67
N LEU A 497 -17.34 -19.02 -11.12
CA LEU A 497 -17.73 -18.78 -9.72
C LEU A 497 -19.20 -19.14 -9.45
N GLU A 498 -20.10 -18.91 -10.42
CA GLU A 498 -21.51 -19.36 -10.40
C GLU A 498 -21.58 -20.90 -10.40
N LYS A 499 -20.90 -21.54 -11.37
CA LYS A 499 -20.86 -23.01 -11.54
C LYS A 499 -20.29 -23.74 -10.32
N HIS A 500 -19.28 -23.17 -9.66
CA HIS A 500 -18.68 -23.71 -8.43
C HIS A 500 -19.49 -23.36 -7.17
N GLY A 501 -20.57 -22.57 -7.27
CA GLY A 501 -21.43 -22.22 -6.14
C GLY A 501 -20.82 -21.27 -5.11
N ILE A 502 -19.72 -20.59 -5.45
CA ILE A 502 -18.94 -19.75 -4.52
C ILE A 502 -19.03 -18.24 -4.78
N LEU A 503 -19.72 -17.81 -5.84
CA LEU A 503 -19.82 -16.39 -6.21
C LEU A 503 -20.37 -15.51 -5.07
N ASP A 504 -21.36 -15.99 -4.32
CA ASP A 504 -21.99 -15.25 -3.21
C ASP A 504 -21.10 -15.13 -1.95
N ASN A 505 -19.96 -15.84 -1.91
CA ASN A 505 -18.91 -15.68 -0.90
C ASN A 505 -17.59 -15.20 -1.53
N THR A 506 -17.64 -14.53 -2.69
CA THR A 506 -16.46 -14.04 -3.41
C THR A 506 -16.57 -12.53 -3.66
N TYR A 507 -15.56 -11.77 -3.22
CA TYR A 507 -15.38 -10.39 -3.67
C TYR A 507 -14.62 -10.38 -4.99
N ILE A 508 -15.07 -9.56 -5.94
CA ILE A 508 -14.40 -9.28 -7.21
C ILE A 508 -14.10 -7.79 -7.25
N PHE A 509 -12.81 -7.46 -7.34
CA PHE A 509 -12.31 -6.11 -7.59
C PHE A 509 -11.90 -6.01 -9.06
N TYR A 510 -12.28 -4.94 -9.74
CA TYR A 510 -11.86 -4.62 -11.10
C TYR A 510 -11.36 -3.18 -11.15
N THR A 511 -10.11 -2.99 -11.58
CA THR A 511 -9.48 -1.67 -11.73
C THR A 511 -8.28 -1.75 -12.69
N THR A 512 -7.54 -0.65 -12.84
CA THR A 512 -6.31 -0.53 -13.63
C THR A 512 -5.16 -0.01 -12.76
N ASP A 513 -3.91 -0.07 -13.23
CA ASP A 513 -2.76 0.54 -12.55
C ASP A 513 -2.63 2.05 -12.80
N ASN A 514 -3.07 2.56 -13.94
CA ASN A 514 -3.19 4.00 -14.18
C ASN A 514 -4.23 4.28 -15.27
N GLY A 515 -4.67 5.54 -15.37
CA GLY A 515 -5.45 6.02 -16.48
C GLY A 515 -4.60 6.19 -17.74
N TYR A 516 -5.12 6.95 -18.71
CA TYR A 516 -4.47 7.18 -20.01
C TYR A 516 -5.13 8.35 -20.73
N HIS A 517 -4.34 9.23 -21.34
CA HIS A 517 -4.82 10.34 -22.15
C HIS A 517 -4.56 10.11 -23.65
N ILE A 518 -5.43 10.65 -24.51
CA ILE A 518 -5.28 10.64 -25.96
C ILE A 518 -5.78 11.98 -26.54
N SER A 519 -4.86 12.86 -26.89
CA SER A 519 -5.14 14.23 -27.39
C SER A 519 -5.49 15.25 -26.30
N GLN A 520 -5.99 14.84 -25.12
CA GLN A 520 -6.26 15.79 -24.03
C GLN A 520 -5.02 16.63 -23.71
N HIS A 521 -5.21 17.92 -23.45
CA HIS A 521 -4.12 18.91 -23.27
C HIS A 521 -3.15 19.01 -24.47
N ARG A 522 -3.58 18.55 -25.66
CA ARG A 522 -2.78 18.38 -26.89
C ARG A 522 -1.72 17.27 -26.81
N LEU A 523 -1.81 16.39 -25.83
CA LEU A 523 -0.84 15.31 -25.63
C LEU A 523 -1.05 14.18 -26.64
N GLN A 524 0.03 13.48 -26.98
CA GLN A 524 -0.09 12.22 -27.72
C GLN A 524 -0.65 11.12 -26.80
N PRO A 525 -1.16 9.98 -27.32
CA PRO A 525 -1.39 8.77 -26.54
C PRO A 525 -0.28 8.50 -25.51
N GLY A 526 -0.63 8.43 -24.22
CA GLY A 526 0.33 8.33 -23.13
C GLY A 526 -0.30 8.46 -21.74
N LYS A 527 0.56 8.65 -20.75
CA LYS A 527 0.26 8.74 -19.31
C LYS A 527 1.27 9.66 -18.62
N GLU A 528 1.65 9.38 -17.36
CA GLU A 528 2.67 10.13 -16.62
C GLU A 528 2.34 11.61 -16.32
N CYS A 529 1.09 12.05 -16.50
CA CYS A 529 0.61 13.38 -16.12
C CYS A 529 -0.34 13.34 -14.90
N GLY A 530 -0.58 14.51 -14.30
CA GLY A 530 -1.46 14.65 -13.14
C GLY A 530 -2.94 14.92 -13.47
N TYR A 531 -3.31 14.89 -14.75
CA TYR A 531 -4.67 15.16 -15.23
C TYR A 531 -5.62 14.01 -14.93
N GLU A 532 -6.92 14.30 -14.75
CA GLU A 532 -7.95 13.32 -14.40
C GLU A 532 -7.94 12.07 -15.30
N GLU A 533 -7.68 12.22 -16.60
CA GLU A 533 -7.57 11.11 -17.56
C GLU A 533 -6.51 10.06 -17.16
N ASP A 534 -5.43 10.49 -16.51
CA ASP A 534 -4.29 9.67 -16.09
C ASP A 534 -4.43 9.16 -14.64
N ILE A 535 -5.03 9.97 -13.75
CA ILE A 535 -5.04 9.69 -12.32
C ILE A 535 -6.38 9.18 -11.77
N ASN A 536 -7.52 9.53 -12.37
CA ASN A 536 -8.84 9.09 -11.92
C ASN A 536 -9.31 7.89 -12.76
N ILE A 537 -9.48 6.76 -12.10
CA ILE A 537 -9.50 5.44 -12.71
C ILE A 537 -10.75 4.65 -12.31
N PRO A 538 -11.22 3.70 -13.14
CA PRO A 538 -12.32 2.83 -12.76
C PRO A 538 -11.92 1.96 -11.56
N LEU A 539 -12.75 1.95 -10.52
CA LEU A 539 -12.79 0.86 -9.53
C LEU A 539 -14.23 0.38 -9.41
N ILE A 540 -14.44 -0.91 -9.70
CA ILE A 540 -15.71 -1.60 -9.50
C ILE A 540 -15.45 -2.70 -8.46
N VAL A 541 -16.32 -2.77 -7.45
CA VAL A 541 -16.29 -3.86 -6.46
C VAL A 541 -17.65 -4.54 -6.43
N ARG A 542 -17.63 -5.87 -6.53
CA ARG A 542 -18.78 -6.76 -6.36
C ARG A 542 -18.49 -7.72 -5.21
N GLY A 543 -19.48 -8.06 -4.38
CA GLY A 543 -19.31 -9.09 -3.36
C GLY A 543 -20.35 -9.08 -2.24
N PRO A 544 -20.17 -9.93 -1.22
CA PRO A 544 -21.02 -9.99 -0.03
C PRO A 544 -21.30 -8.60 0.58
N GLY A 545 -22.57 -8.21 0.69
CA GLY A 545 -22.98 -6.96 1.34
C GLY A 545 -22.64 -5.66 0.58
N VAL A 546 -21.99 -5.74 -0.58
CA VAL A 546 -21.76 -4.58 -1.45
C VAL A 546 -23.08 -4.21 -2.15
N PRO A 547 -23.46 -2.92 -2.24
CA PRO A 547 -24.65 -2.52 -2.99
C PRO A 547 -24.56 -2.94 -4.46
N LYS A 548 -25.67 -3.42 -5.03
CA LYS A 548 -25.85 -3.70 -6.46
C LYS A 548 -26.31 -2.45 -7.20
N GLY A 549 -25.82 -2.23 -8.42
CA GLY A 549 -26.07 -1.01 -9.20
C GLY A 549 -25.59 0.26 -8.49
N GLY A 550 -24.64 0.12 -7.58
CA GLY A 550 -24.17 1.20 -6.72
C GLY A 550 -23.24 2.15 -7.47
N VAL A 551 -23.37 3.44 -7.17
CA VAL A 551 -22.42 4.47 -7.61
C VAL A 551 -22.09 5.31 -6.40
N THR A 552 -20.81 5.43 -6.07
CA THR A 552 -20.35 6.20 -4.92
C THR A 552 -19.35 7.29 -5.31
N GLU A 553 -19.46 8.41 -4.60
CA GLU A 553 -18.58 9.57 -4.67
C GLU A 553 -17.45 9.49 -3.62
N ALA A 554 -17.32 8.36 -2.93
CA ALA A 554 -16.28 8.11 -1.93
C ALA A 554 -14.87 8.18 -2.54
N VAL A 555 -14.05 9.07 -1.98
CA VAL A 555 -12.66 9.29 -2.40
C VAL A 555 -11.78 8.17 -1.89
N THR A 556 -11.08 7.49 -2.79
CA THR A 556 -10.23 6.33 -2.49
C THR A 556 -9.00 6.31 -3.41
N ALA A 557 -7.95 5.57 -3.05
CA ALA A 557 -6.75 5.44 -3.87
C ALA A 557 -6.16 4.02 -3.81
N HIS A 558 -5.25 3.66 -4.73
CA HIS A 558 -4.67 2.29 -4.79
C HIS A 558 -4.12 1.77 -3.45
N VAL A 559 -3.52 2.65 -2.65
CA VAL A 559 -2.98 2.33 -1.31
C VAL A 559 -4.04 1.79 -0.32
N ASP A 560 -5.32 1.96 -0.62
CA ASP A 560 -6.46 1.50 0.19
C ASP A 560 -6.86 0.05 -0.09
N LEU A 561 -6.46 -0.50 -1.24
CA LEU A 561 -6.87 -1.83 -1.66
C LEU A 561 -6.27 -2.92 -0.77
N VAL A 562 -5.00 -2.78 -0.37
CA VAL A 562 -4.35 -3.69 0.59
C VAL A 562 -5.06 -3.73 1.95
N PRO A 563 -5.27 -2.62 2.68
CA PRO A 563 -5.99 -2.67 3.94
C PRO A 563 -7.46 -3.12 3.78
N THR A 564 -8.10 -2.86 2.64
CA THR A 564 -9.43 -3.42 2.33
C THR A 564 -9.38 -4.95 2.21
N ILE A 565 -8.49 -5.49 1.38
CA ILE A 565 -8.35 -6.93 1.12
C ILE A 565 -7.94 -7.68 2.39
N LEU A 566 -7.05 -7.11 3.22
CA LEU A 566 -6.67 -7.71 4.51
C LEU A 566 -7.82 -7.67 5.53
N SER A 567 -8.60 -6.59 5.57
CA SER A 567 -9.81 -6.52 6.40
C SER A 567 -10.82 -7.61 6.01
N LEU A 568 -11.04 -7.81 4.71
CA LEU A 568 -11.90 -8.89 4.20
C LEU A 568 -11.35 -10.29 4.53
N ALA A 569 -10.03 -10.48 4.51
CA ALA A 569 -9.36 -11.73 4.87
C ALA A 569 -9.37 -12.04 6.38
N GLY A 570 -9.83 -11.11 7.23
CA GLY A 570 -9.70 -11.19 8.68
C GLY A 570 -8.25 -11.12 9.16
N ALA A 571 -7.38 -10.46 8.39
CA ALA A 571 -5.96 -10.29 8.69
C ALA A 571 -5.71 -8.94 9.40
N PRO A 572 -4.68 -8.84 10.26
CA PRO A 572 -4.38 -7.59 10.97
C PRO A 572 -3.95 -6.48 9.99
N LEU A 573 -4.55 -5.29 10.15
CA LEU A 573 -4.08 -4.08 9.50
C LEU A 573 -2.74 -3.63 10.09
N ARG A 574 -1.93 -2.95 9.29
CA ARG A 574 -0.59 -2.52 9.67
C ARG A 574 -0.52 -1.00 9.88
N ALA A 575 0.25 -0.56 10.87
CA ALA A 575 0.46 0.86 11.15
C ALA A 575 1.32 1.60 10.09
N ASP A 576 2.01 0.85 9.22
CA ASP A 576 2.83 1.37 8.13
C ASP A 576 2.14 1.33 6.75
N PHE A 577 0.81 1.21 6.71
CA PHE A 577 0.02 1.50 5.51
C PHE A 577 -0.28 2.99 5.40
N ASP A 578 -0.08 3.54 4.20
CA ASP A 578 -0.37 4.95 3.89
C ASP A 578 -1.87 5.15 3.58
N GLY A 579 -2.55 4.09 3.13
CA GLY A 579 -3.99 4.02 2.89
C GLY A 579 -4.82 3.49 4.07
N ALA A 580 -6.13 3.36 3.84
CA ALA A 580 -7.11 2.88 4.82
C ALA A 580 -8.24 2.08 4.10
N PRO A 581 -9.00 1.21 4.79
CA PRO A 581 -10.05 0.40 4.13
C PRO A 581 -11.12 1.24 3.39
N ILE A 582 -11.51 0.77 2.21
CA ILE A 582 -12.60 1.30 1.37
C ILE A 582 -13.96 0.97 2.03
N PRO A 583 -14.94 1.88 2.02
CA PRO A 583 -16.28 1.62 2.56
C PRO A 583 -17.07 0.74 1.58
N LEU A 584 -17.27 -0.54 1.91
CA LEU A 584 -17.84 -1.51 0.96
C LEU A 584 -19.35 -1.73 1.09
N SER A 585 -19.92 -1.64 2.29
CA SER A 585 -21.36 -1.89 2.50
C SER A 585 -22.19 -0.61 2.45
N THR A 586 -23.50 -0.73 2.24
CA THR A 586 -24.45 0.40 2.35
C THR A 586 -24.28 1.17 3.65
N LYS A 587 -24.00 0.48 4.76
CA LYS A 587 -23.80 1.12 6.07
C LYS A 587 -22.57 2.03 6.04
N ASP A 588 -21.42 1.49 5.63
CA ASP A 588 -20.15 2.22 5.61
C ASP A 588 -20.22 3.43 4.65
N LEU A 589 -20.86 3.24 3.50
CA LEU A 589 -21.10 4.29 2.50
C LEU A 589 -22.02 5.41 3.00
N THR A 590 -22.96 5.12 3.92
CA THR A 590 -23.82 6.15 4.55
C THR A 590 -23.22 6.78 5.80
N GLU A 591 -22.42 6.05 6.58
CA GLU A 591 -21.83 6.53 7.84
C GLU A 591 -20.47 7.23 7.63
N SER A 592 -19.80 7.00 6.50
CA SER A 592 -18.52 7.64 6.15
C SER A 592 -18.38 7.81 4.62
N PRO A 593 -19.22 8.65 3.99
CA PRO A 593 -19.24 8.85 2.53
C PRO A 593 -17.96 9.46 1.96
N LEU A 594 -17.09 10.04 2.80
CA LEU A 594 -15.74 10.46 2.47
C LEU A 594 -14.77 9.81 3.49
N THR A 595 -14.11 8.73 3.10
CA THR A 595 -13.05 8.10 3.92
C THR A 595 -11.72 8.87 3.89
N ARG A 596 -11.62 9.86 3.01
CA ARG A 596 -10.62 10.95 2.98
C ARG A 596 -11.21 12.15 2.25
N GLU A 597 -10.62 13.31 2.49
CA GLU A 597 -10.77 14.48 1.61
C GLU A 597 -9.76 14.42 0.45
N HIS A 598 -8.56 13.92 0.72
CA HIS A 598 -7.37 14.14 -0.10
C HIS A 598 -6.80 12.86 -0.71
N VAL A 599 -6.12 12.98 -1.85
CA VAL A 599 -5.22 11.94 -2.40
C VAL A 599 -3.88 12.60 -2.77
N ASN A 600 -2.78 11.97 -2.35
CA ASN A 600 -1.43 12.31 -2.81
C ASN A 600 -1.18 11.69 -4.18
N VAL A 601 -0.72 12.50 -5.13
CA VAL A 601 -0.37 12.10 -6.49
C VAL A 601 1.07 12.54 -6.74
N GLU A 602 1.92 11.65 -7.21
CA GLU A 602 3.35 11.93 -7.36
C GLU A 602 3.98 11.22 -8.55
N TYR A 603 4.95 11.87 -9.18
CA TYR A 603 5.63 11.35 -10.37
C TYR A 603 7.03 11.97 -10.50
N TRP A 604 7.98 11.24 -11.12
CA TRP A 604 9.36 11.66 -11.30
C TRP A 604 9.92 11.32 -12.68
N GLY A 605 10.82 12.17 -13.18
CA GLY A 605 11.70 11.91 -14.30
C GLY A 605 11.19 12.41 -15.65
N TRP A 606 10.44 11.57 -16.36
CA TRP A 606 10.26 11.71 -17.81
C TRP A 606 8.91 11.22 -18.33
N ALA A 607 8.31 11.96 -19.26
CA ALA A 607 7.12 11.51 -19.99
C ALA A 607 7.51 10.88 -21.35
N ILE A 608 6.81 9.83 -21.80
CA ILE A 608 6.98 9.20 -23.11
C ILE A 608 5.66 9.19 -23.89
N THR A 609 5.77 9.32 -25.22
CA THR A 609 4.62 9.12 -26.11
C THR A 609 4.54 7.68 -26.60
N GLU A 610 3.36 7.08 -26.48
CA GLU A 610 3.01 5.79 -27.07
C GLU A 610 2.44 5.93 -28.50
N SER A 611 2.53 7.13 -29.06
CA SER A 611 2.12 7.43 -30.44
C SER A 611 3.25 7.21 -31.45
N LYS A 612 2.87 7.03 -32.71
CA LYS A 612 3.83 7.14 -33.83
C LYS A 612 4.42 8.56 -33.95
N PHE A 613 3.74 9.59 -33.46
CA PHE A 613 4.20 10.99 -33.45
C PHE A 613 5.00 11.35 -32.18
N GLY A 614 5.75 12.45 -32.19
CA GLY A 614 6.41 13.00 -31.01
C GLY A 614 5.62 14.09 -30.28
N PHE A 615 6.21 14.56 -29.18
CA PHE A 615 5.88 15.83 -28.53
C PHE A 615 6.46 17.02 -29.32
N ASN A 616 6.16 18.24 -28.89
CA ASN A 616 6.67 19.52 -29.42
C ASN A 616 6.35 19.82 -30.90
N GLY A 617 5.68 18.90 -31.61
CA GLY A 617 5.42 19.00 -33.05
C GLY A 617 6.51 18.40 -33.94
N ASP A 618 7.46 17.67 -33.35
CA ASP A 618 8.50 16.92 -34.07
C ASP A 618 8.50 15.44 -33.63
N ASP A 619 9.61 14.72 -33.82
CA ASP A 619 9.75 13.31 -33.46
C ASP A 619 10.22 13.07 -32.00
N THR A 620 10.25 14.11 -31.15
CA THR A 620 10.67 14.00 -29.73
C THR A 620 9.81 12.99 -28.97
N LYS A 621 10.38 11.81 -28.69
CA LYS A 621 9.65 10.71 -28.01
C LYS A 621 9.57 10.82 -26.50
N ARG A 622 10.47 11.56 -25.87
CA ARG A 622 10.57 11.68 -24.41
C ARG A 622 10.82 13.12 -24.00
N ILE A 623 10.10 13.58 -22.99
CA ILE A 623 10.36 14.84 -22.27
C ILE A 623 10.97 14.48 -20.91
N PHE A 624 11.98 15.23 -20.49
CA PHE A 624 12.58 15.13 -19.15
C PHE A 624 12.12 16.31 -18.28
N ASN A 625 12.39 16.25 -16.97
CA ASN A 625 11.87 17.17 -15.95
C ASN A 625 10.36 17.04 -15.74
N ASN A 626 9.78 15.89 -16.10
CA ASN A 626 8.42 15.53 -15.72
C ASN A 626 8.45 14.99 -14.28
N THR A 627 8.63 15.88 -13.29
CA THR A 627 8.61 15.53 -11.86
C THR A 627 7.69 16.51 -11.15
N TYR A 628 6.70 16.00 -10.41
CA TYR A 628 5.74 16.82 -9.67
C TYR A 628 5.22 16.11 -8.41
N LYS A 629 4.82 16.91 -7.43
CA LYS A 629 3.99 16.50 -6.30
C LYS A 629 2.64 17.18 -6.43
N ALA A 630 1.56 16.44 -6.28
CA ALA A 630 0.21 16.91 -6.48
C ALA A 630 -0.78 16.37 -5.43
N LEU A 631 -1.88 17.09 -5.31
CA LEU A 631 -2.95 16.90 -4.34
C LEU A 631 -4.28 16.96 -5.09
N ARG A 632 -5.08 15.91 -4.99
CA ARG A 632 -6.53 16.00 -5.21
C ARG A 632 -7.21 16.23 -3.87
N ALA A 633 -7.99 17.29 -3.72
CA ALA A 633 -8.78 17.58 -2.52
C ALA A 633 -10.26 17.68 -2.88
N VAL A 634 -11.11 16.88 -2.25
CA VAL A 634 -12.53 16.73 -2.57
C VAL A 634 -13.34 16.66 -1.28
N GLY A 635 -14.32 17.55 -1.15
CA GLY A 635 -15.20 17.59 0.02
C GLY A 635 -16.48 18.37 -0.24
N GLU A 636 -17.19 18.73 0.84
CA GLU A 636 -18.47 19.44 0.73
C GLU A 636 -18.26 20.85 0.13
N GLY A 637 -18.63 21.00 -1.16
CA GLY A 637 -18.55 22.25 -1.90
C GLY A 637 -17.21 22.55 -2.58
N TYR A 638 -16.30 21.57 -2.72
CA TYR A 638 -15.01 21.75 -3.40
C TYR A 638 -14.46 20.47 -4.02
N ASN A 639 -13.82 20.60 -5.18
CA ASN A 639 -13.14 19.53 -5.89
C ASN A 639 -11.93 20.16 -6.62
N LEU A 640 -10.73 20.02 -6.07
CA LEU A 640 -9.53 20.76 -6.48
C LEU A 640 -8.40 19.81 -6.88
N TYR A 641 -7.66 20.14 -7.93
CA TYR A 641 -6.30 19.63 -8.18
C TYR A 641 -5.31 20.75 -7.92
N TYR A 642 -4.24 20.46 -7.19
CA TYR A 642 -3.12 21.36 -6.94
C TYR A 642 -1.79 20.63 -7.17
N SER A 643 -0.84 21.23 -7.89
CA SER A 643 0.48 20.64 -8.13
C SER A 643 1.62 21.65 -7.97
N VAL A 644 2.80 21.13 -7.66
CA VAL A 644 4.09 21.81 -7.76
C VAL A 644 5.05 20.93 -8.54
N TRP A 645 5.62 21.50 -9.61
CA TRP A 645 6.57 20.87 -10.52
C TRP A 645 8.01 21.09 -10.06
N CYS A 646 8.95 20.26 -10.52
CA CYS A 646 10.37 20.39 -10.16
C CYS A 646 11.06 21.63 -10.74
N THR A 647 10.44 22.26 -11.74
CA THR A 647 10.81 23.59 -12.26
C THR A 647 10.25 24.73 -11.40
N ASN A 648 9.52 24.41 -10.33
CA ASN A 648 8.75 25.31 -9.46
C ASN A 648 7.60 26.03 -10.16
N GLU A 649 7.17 25.60 -11.36
CA GLU A 649 5.82 25.91 -11.86
C GLU A 649 4.75 25.23 -11.00
N HIS A 650 3.54 25.79 -10.97
CA HIS A 650 2.44 25.35 -10.13
C HIS A 650 1.15 25.26 -10.96
N GLU A 651 0.25 24.35 -10.60
CA GLU A 651 -1.10 24.27 -11.17
C GLU A 651 -2.17 24.32 -10.07
N LEU A 652 -3.30 24.96 -10.35
CA LEU A 652 -4.52 24.86 -9.55
C LEU A 652 -5.76 24.92 -10.44
N TYR A 653 -6.61 23.90 -10.34
CA TYR A 653 -7.90 23.81 -11.05
C TYR A 653 -9.04 23.59 -10.06
N ASP A 654 -10.19 24.21 -10.31
CA ASP A 654 -11.46 23.84 -9.67
C ASP A 654 -12.21 22.89 -10.61
N MET A 655 -12.06 21.60 -10.34
CA MET A 655 -12.64 20.48 -11.07
C MET A 655 -14.18 20.47 -11.05
N THR A 656 -14.82 21.36 -10.29
CA THR A 656 -16.28 21.58 -10.31
C THR A 656 -16.71 22.50 -11.46
N THR A 657 -15.83 23.41 -11.88
CA THR A 657 -16.10 24.44 -12.92
C THR A 657 -15.21 24.33 -14.15
N ASP A 658 -14.07 23.64 -14.03
CA ASP A 658 -13.07 23.37 -15.06
C ASP A 658 -12.70 21.88 -15.00
N PRO A 659 -13.62 20.96 -15.35
CA PRO A 659 -13.37 19.53 -15.28
C PRO A 659 -12.29 19.09 -16.28
N GLY A 660 -12.12 19.79 -17.41
CA GLY A 660 -11.07 19.57 -18.38
C GLY A 660 -9.70 20.21 -18.07
N GLN A 661 -9.49 20.74 -16.86
CA GLN A 661 -8.22 21.33 -16.39
C GLN A 661 -7.59 22.35 -17.37
N LEU A 662 -8.42 23.16 -18.00
CA LEU A 662 -8.02 24.13 -19.01
C LEU A 662 -7.51 25.46 -18.42
N HIS A 663 -7.85 25.76 -17.17
CA HIS A 663 -7.68 27.08 -16.56
C HIS A 663 -6.80 27.04 -15.32
N ASN A 664 -5.47 27.09 -15.53
CA ASN A 664 -4.50 27.08 -14.44
C ASN A 664 -4.54 28.42 -13.71
N LEU A 665 -5.20 28.43 -12.55
CA LEU A 665 -5.41 29.62 -11.70
C LEU A 665 -4.11 30.21 -11.11
N LEU A 666 -2.95 29.62 -11.38
CA LEU A 666 -1.62 30.08 -10.94
C LEU A 666 -0.68 30.44 -12.10
N HIS A 667 -1.06 30.17 -13.36
CA HIS A 667 -0.20 30.52 -14.49
C HIS A 667 -0.20 32.03 -14.77
N ALA A 668 0.97 32.60 -15.10
CA ALA A 668 1.14 34.04 -15.24
C ALA A 668 0.25 34.67 -16.34
N ASP A 669 0.06 33.99 -17.48
CA ASP A 669 -0.86 34.42 -18.56
C ASP A 669 -2.32 34.56 -18.08
N GLU A 670 -2.70 33.80 -17.05
CA GLU A 670 -4.08 33.65 -16.58
C GLU A 670 -4.34 34.46 -15.30
N ALA A 671 -3.39 35.33 -14.91
CA ALA A 671 -3.52 36.23 -13.76
C ALA A 671 -4.78 37.12 -13.81
N ALA A 672 -5.30 37.44 -15.01
CA ALA A 672 -6.55 38.19 -15.18
C ALA A 672 -7.81 37.37 -14.81
N LEU A 673 -7.79 36.05 -15.00
CA LEU A 673 -8.82 35.12 -14.54
C LEU A 673 -8.68 34.87 -13.03
N ALA A 674 -7.45 34.58 -12.59
CA ALA A 674 -7.11 34.32 -11.18
C ALA A 674 -7.43 35.51 -10.25
N ALA A 675 -7.31 36.75 -10.73
CA ALA A 675 -7.59 37.96 -9.95
C ALA A 675 -9.06 38.06 -9.46
N GLY A 676 -10.00 37.43 -10.18
CA GLY A 676 -11.42 37.36 -9.78
C GLY A 676 -11.82 36.03 -9.14
N ALA A 677 -10.94 35.02 -9.15
CA ALA A 677 -11.27 33.66 -8.74
C ALA A 677 -11.43 33.51 -7.23
N THR A 678 -12.45 32.74 -6.83
CA THR A 678 -12.69 32.36 -5.44
C THR A 678 -13.01 30.88 -5.35
N LEU A 679 -12.35 30.17 -4.42
CA LEU A 679 -12.61 28.77 -4.10
C LEU A 679 -13.20 28.72 -2.69
N LEU A 680 -14.24 27.93 -2.47
CA LEU A 680 -15.02 27.93 -1.21
C LEU A 680 -15.53 29.33 -0.78
N GLY A 681 -15.72 30.24 -1.75
CA GLY A 681 -16.09 31.65 -1.50
C GLY A 681 -14.95 32.53 -0.96
N TYR A 682 -13.72 32.02 -0.89
CA TYR A 682 -12.52 32.75 -0.45
C TYR A 682 -11.58 33.04 -1.63
N PRO A 683 -10.87 34.19 -1.64
CA PRO A 683 -9.91 34.51 -2.69
C PRO A 683 -8.68 33.59 -2.61
N LEU A 684 -8.09 33.25 -3.76
CA LEU A 684 -6.96 32.29 -3.88
C LEU A 684 -5.84 32.51 -2.85
N LYS A 685 -5.47 33.77 -2.59
CA LYS A 685 -4.44 34.16 -1.58
C LYS A 685 -4.68 33.66 -0.15
N LYS A 686 -5.92 33.26 0.20
CA LYS A 686 -6.27 32.67 1.49
C LYS A 686 -6.30 31.14 1.42
N VAL A 687 -6.64 30.57 0.26
CA VAL A 687 -6.76 29.12 0.04
C VAL A 687 -5.39 28.49 -0.20
N LEU A 688 -4.55 29.10 -1.05
CA LEU A 688 -3.24 28.56 -1.46
C LEU A 688 -2.35 28.12 -0.29
N PRO A 689 -2.13 28.93 0.78
CA PRO A 689 -1.27 28.50 1.89
C PRO A 689 -1.75 27.24 2.64
N ARG A 690 -3.03 26.85 2.49
CA ARG A 690 -3.56 25.57 3.01
C ARG A 690 -3.18 24.41 2.09
N LEU A 691 -3.31 24.60 0.77
CA LEU A 691 -2.95 23.61 -0.23
C LEU A 691 -1.43 23.37 -0.22
N ASP A 692 -0.62 24.44 -0.14
CA ASP A 692 0.83 24.39 0.15
C ASP A 692 1.14 23.49 1.35
N SER A 693 0.51 23.79 2.50
CA SER A 693 0.79 23.10 3.77
C SER A 693 0.33 21.64 3.76
N LEU A 694 -0.80 21.34 3.11
CA LEU A 694 -1.31 19.97 2.96
C LEU A 694 -0.42 19.15 2.02
N LEU A 695 -0.03 19.71 0.87
CA LEU A 695 0.89 19.06 -0.07
C LEU A 695 2.28 18.86 0.56
N PHE A 696 2.78 19.82 1.35
CA PHE A 696 4.04 19.73 2.08
C PHE A 696 4.09 18.53 3.06
N VAL A 697 2.97 18.23 3.72
CA VAL A 697 2.83 16.99 4.52
C VAL A 697 2.85 15.76 3.60
N LEU A 698 1.99 15.77 2.57
CA LEU A 698 1.70 14.58 1.76
C LEU A 698 2.87 14.13 0.88
N LYS A 699 3.73 15.05 0.40
CA LYS A 699 4.91 14.69 -0.43
C LYS A 699 5.92 13.78 0.27
N SER A 700 5.86 13.67 1.60
CA SER A 700 6.86 12.99 2.45
C SER A 700 6.25 12.27 3.66
N CYS A 701 4.93 12.04 3.64
CA CYS A 701 4.18 11.45 4.74
C CYS A 701 4.52 9.97 4.96
N LYS A 702 4.23 9.41 6.15
CA LYS A 702 4.32 7.95 6.39
C LYS A 702 3.15 7.44 7.21
N GLY A 703 2.63 6.28 6.83
CA GLY A 703 1.56 5.57 7.54
C GLY A 703 0.34 6.47 7.74
N THR A 704 -0.13 6.54 9.00
CA THR A 704 -1.27 7.40 9.38
C THR A 704 -1.10 8.89 9.08
N THR A 705 0.10 9.42 8.82
CA THR A 705 0.28 10.80 8.34
C THR A 705 -0.24 10.98 6.91
N CYS A 706 -0.19 9.95 6.07
CA CYS A 706 -0.71 9.99 4.71
C CYS A 706 -2.24 9.94 4.66
N SER A 707 -2.86 9.14 5.53
CA SER A 707 -4.32 9.05 5.63
C SER A 707 -4.96 10.12 6.54
N GLN A 708 -4.18 10.76 7.43
CA GLN A 708 -4.68 11.82 8.35
C GLN A 708 -3.75 13.06 8.37
N PRO A 709 -3.44 13.70 7.22
CA PRO A 709 -2.48 14.82 7.16
C PRO A 709 -2.96 16.06 7.92
N TRP A 710 -4.28 16.33 7.94
CA TRP A 710 -4.84 17.41 8.75
C TRP A 710 -4.58 17.26 10.25
N LYS A 711 -4.48 16.02 10.75
CA LYS A 711 -4.12 15.73 12.15
C LYS A 711 -2.63 15.92 12.41
N ALA A 712 -1.77 15.78 11.40
CA ALA A 712 -0.37 16.16 11.48
C ALA A 712 -0.16 17.69 11.39
N LEU A 713 -1.08 18.41 10.73
CA LEU A 713 -1.14 19.89 10.71
C LEU A 713 -1.86 20.52 11.90
N HIS A 714 -2.78 19.80 12.55
CA HIS A 714 -3.58 20.25 13.69
C HIS A 714 -3.70 19.12 14.72
N PRO A 715 -2.65 18.90 15.53
CA PRO A 715 -2.55 17.78 16.46
C PRO A 715 -3.67 17.71 17.50
N THR A 716 -4.29 18.86 17.79
CA THR A 716 -5.43 19.00 18.70
C THR A 716 -6.79 18.64 18.07
N GLY A 717 -6.84 18.15 16.81
CA GLY A 717 -8.08 17.69 16.16
C GLY A 717 -9.10 18.80 15.85
N ASN A 718 -8.63 20.04 15.76
CA ASN A 718 -9.40 21.27 15.59
C ASN A 718 -9.48 21.77 14.12
N VAL A 719 -8.94 20.97 13.21
CA VAL A 719 -9.10 21.02 11.75
C VAL A 719 -9.06 19.57 11.27
N GLY A 720 -10.14 19.13 10.62
CA GLY A 720 -10.23 17.88 9.88
C GLY A 720 -10.42 18.07 8.38
N SER A 721 -10.56 19.32 7.88
CA SER A 721 -10.70 19.58 6.44
C SER A 721 -10.19 20.95 5.95
N LEU A 722 -10.03 21.12 4.63
CA LEU A 722 -9.71 22.42 4.01
C LEU A 722 -10.71 23.52 4.39
N LEU A 723 -12.00 23.19 4.48
CA LEU A 723 -13.05 24.14 4.88
C LEU A 723 -12.84 24.66 6.31
N GLU A 724 -12.44 23.79 7.23
CA GLU A 724 -12.09 24.19 8.61
C GLU A 724 -10.75 24.93 8.68
N ALA A 725 -9.78 24.54 7.85
CA ALA A 725 -8.48 25.20 7.72
C ALA A 725 -8.60 26.67 7.28
N LEU A 726 -9.68 27.03 6.58
CA LEU A 726 -9.98 28.40 6.15
C LEU A 726 -10.51 29.31 7.27
N ALA A 727 -10.80 28.80 8.47
CA ALA A 727 -11.22 29.63 9.61
C ALA A 727 -10.16 30.73 9.93
N PRO A 728 -10.54 32.00 10.12
CA PRO A 728 -9.58 33.11 10.24
C PRO A 728 -8.53 32.97 11.35
N ARG A 729 -8.85 32.21 12.42
CA ARG A 729 -7.92 31.87 13.52
C ARG A 729 -6.65 31.14 13.07
N PHE A 730 -6.62 30.59 11.86
CA PHE A 730 -5.47 29.91 11.28
C PHE A 730 -4.77 30.69 10.16
N ASP A 731 -5.22 31.91 9.81
CA ASP A 731 -4.64 32.65 8.69
C ASP A 731 -3.15 32.94 8.89
N GLU A 732 -2.74 33.36 10.10
CA GLU A 732 -1.33 33.57 10.42
C GLU A 732 -0.52 32.26 10.32
N PHE A 733 -1.02 31.17 10.94
CA PHE A 733 -0.37 29.85 10.91
C PHE A 733 -0.05 29.41 9.48
N TYR A 734 -1.05 29.37 8.59
CA TYR A 734 -0.84 28.90 7.22
C TYR A 734 0.07 29.82 6.40
N THR A 735 0.07 31.14 6.64
CA THR A 735 1.01 32.06 5.95
C THR A 735 2.47 31.93 6.40
N GLN A 736 2.73 31.29 7.55
CA GLN A 736 4.07 31.08 8.10
C GLN A 736 4.66 29.69 7.80
N GLN A 737 3.89 28.78 7.18
CA GLN A 737 4.40 27.43 6.88
C GLN A 737 5.35 27.39 5.68
N THR A 738 6.25 26.42 5.72
CA THR A 738 7.09 25.98 4.60
C THR A 738 6.21 25.58 3.42
N ARG A 739 6.59 25.99 2.21
CA ARG A 739 5.92 25.59 0.96
C ARG A 739 6.72 24.50 0.25
N VAL A 740 6.05 23.78 -0.64
CA VAL A 740 6.74 22.85 -1.54
C VAL A 740 7.52 23.66 -2.58
N GLN A 741 8.80 23.35 -2.68
CA GLN A 741 9.69 23.81 -3.74
C GLN A 741 10.70 22.69 -4.01
N PHE A 742 11.24 22.63 -5.21
CA PHE A 742 12.31 21.71 -5.59
C PHE A 742 13.59 22.51 -5.85
N ASP A 743 14.73 21.95 -5.45
CA ASP A 743 16.04 22.56 -5.70
C ASP A 743 16.55 22.17 -7.10
N HIS A 744 16.14 21.00 -7.62
CA HIS A 744 16.36 20.57 -9.01
C HIS A 744 15.39 19.43 -9.41
N CYS A 745 15.32 19.15 -10.71
CA CYS A 745 14.62 18.00 -11.26
C CYS A 745 15.52 16.75 -11.24
N GLU A 746 14.99 15.63 -10.77
CA GLU A 746 15.66 14.32 -10.77
C GLU A 746 14.82 13.23 -11.44
N LEU A 747 15.52 12.17 -11.87
CA LEU A 747 14.96 11.02 -12.60
C LEU A 747 14.24 9.99 -11.71
N GLY A 748 14.19 10.22 -10.41
CA GLY A 748 13.52 9.39 -9.42
C GLY A 748 13.47 10.11 -8.07
N HIS A 749 12.98 9.42 -7.04
CA HIS A 749 12.88 9.99 -5.70
C HIS A 749 14.26 10.16 -5.03
N ILE A 750 14.81 11.37 -5.14
CA ILE A 750 16.02 11.84 -4.45
C ILE A 750 15.60 12.93 -3.46
N VAL A 751 15.76 12.68 -2.16
CA VAL A 751 15.24 13.55 -1.10
C VAL A 751 15.91 14.93 -1.13
N GLU A 752 17.19 14.96 -1.51
CA GLU A 752 18.03 16.15 -1.67
C GLU A 752 17.63 17.03 -2.88
N ALA A 753 16.84 16.51 -3.83
CA ALA A 753 16.32 17.27 -4.97
C ALA A 753 14.94 17.89 -4.67
N GLU A 754 14.14 17.20 -3.86
CA GLU A 754 12.78 17.60 -3.50
C GLU A 754 12.69 18.79 -2.52
N GLY A 755 13.80 19.38 -2.09
CA GLY A 755 13.80 20.51 -1.17
C GLY A 755 13.19 20.16 0.21
N PRO A 756 12.47 21.08 0.89
CA PRO A 756 12.02 20.90 2.27
C PRO A 756 11.12 19.69 2.51
N GLN A 757 11.29 19.01 3.65
CA GLN A 757 10.59 17.74 3.97
C GLN A 757 9.78 17.85 5.28
N PHE A 758 8.60 17.24 5.37
CA PHE A 758 7.75 17.39 6.56
C PHE A 758 8.36 16.75 7.83
N GLU A 759 9.09 15.65 7.70
CA GLU A 759 9.76 15.01 8.84
C GLU A 759 10.97 15.80 9.36
N HIS A 760 11.69 16.51 8.48
CA HIS A 760 12.89 17.27 8.84
C HIS A 760 12.56 18.72 9.20
N ASP A 761 11.79 19.41 8.36
CA ASP A 761 11.50 20.83 8.45
C ASP A 761 10.22 21.12 9.22
N GLY A 762 9.20 20.27 9.05
CA GLY A 762 7.98 20.27 9.84
C GLY A 762 7.12 21.53 9.71
N ALA A 763 5.97 21.49 10.38
CA ALA A 763 5.19 22.68 10.66
C ALA A 763 5.72 23.36 11.94
N VAL A 764 5.72 24.70 11.97
CA VAL A 764 6.19 25.49 13.12
C VAL A 764 4.98 25.94 13.94
N TYR A 765 4.89 25.46 15.20
CA TYR A 765 3.66 25.56 16.00
C TYR A 765 3.65 26.65 17.07
N TRP A 766 4.78 26.96 17.68
CA TRP A 766 4.86 28.01 18.71
C TRP A 766 6.31 28.47 18.88
N LYS A 767 6.57 29.79 18.79
CA LYS A 767 7.89 30.41 19.05
C LYS A 767 9.10 29.79 18.32
N GLY A 768 8.88 29.12 17.18
CA GLY A 768 9.93 28.46 16.40
C GLY A 768 10.08 26.94 16.60
N SER A 769 9.30 26.32 17.49
CA SER A 769 9.30 24.86 17.67
C SER A 769 8.62 24.12 16.50
N LYS A 770 9.28 23.08 15.99
CA LYS A 770 8.83 22.21 14.89
C LYS A 770 7.87 21.13 15.39
N TRP A 771 7.10 20.50 14.48
CA TRP A 771 6.20 19.37 14.79
C TRP A 771 6.86 18.27 15.62
N SER A 772 8.07 17.85 15.24
CA SER A 772 8.87 16.82 15.90
C SER A 772 9.35 17.18 17.31
N ASP A 773 9.16 18.42 17.78
CA ASP A 773 9.36 18.80 19.18
C ASP A 773 8.17 18.40 20.09
N TRP A 774 7.04 17.94 19.52
CA TRP A 774 5.77 17.70 20.23
C TRP A 774 5.27 16.24 20.23
N THR A 775 5.95 15.32 19.53
CA THR A 775 5.58 13.90 19.35
C THR A 775 6.57 12.94 20.01
#